data_AF-A0AAE0EH42-F1
#
_entry.id   AF-A0AAE0EH42-F1
#
_cell.length_a   1.000
_cell.length_b   1.000
_cell.length_c   1.000
_cell.angle_alpha   90.00
_cell.angle_beta   90.00
_cell.angle_gamma   90.00
#
_symmetry.space_group_name_H-M   'P 1'
#
loop_
_entity.id
_entity.type
_entity.pdbx_description
1 polymer ?
#
loop_
_entity_poly.entity_id
_entity_poly.type
_entity_poly.pdbx_seq_one_letter_code
_entity_poly.pdbx_strand_id
1 'polypeptide(L)'
;MASKVDMVRASTKLLVMVVFIGSLFIWTVTPTNTYRKIWLPRIRTQLNSTYFGLQTGPRILINTFPILFMAVLGCFYLHLGKKVNDYKAHERKQRLALLKKPMVVKGPLGIVSSIELGFFTMFIALLVWSLSIYIYNSFATITPKSAAEDGEQVWEAKLETTALRLGLVGNICLVFLSFPVARGSSLLPLFGLTSESSIKYHIWLGHLVMAFFTAHGICYIVFWIATNNITQMVEWANTGTSNVAGEIALLAGLAMWATTIPRIRRKFFELFFYTHYLYIIFTFFFVLHVGIFYACMMLPGFYLFLVDRYLRFLQSRKCVRLVSARVLPCDTIELNFSKTPGLKYNPTSILFVNVPIILEPEKLSVMIKSEGSWSKKLNQMLSSSNPIDRLQVSIEGPYGPASTHFLRHDTLVMVSGGSGITPFISVIRELIYASTTVKCKTQQIILICSFKKSSDVTMLDLILPNAGSPTELSNLKIQIMAYVTREKQQPTTEQNWKKLVRALWFKPYPTDSPISSILGTNSWLWLAVVILSSFIIFLILIGIIGRYYIYPIDHNTNRVFSSSLKSFLHMLVMCVCIAATASIAVIWNKKQNAQEANQIQNLEVSTPTGSSLPSSFYNADRELESLPHQFLIQSTNVHYGERPDLKIILFDLKGSSVGVLVCGPKKMRHEVATICSSGLADNLHFESISFSW
;
A
#
# COMPACT_ATOMS: atom_id res chain seq x y z
N MET A 1 -28.19 -7.97 -18.94
CA MET A 1 -27.65 -8.10 -17.56
C MET A 1 -26.69 -6.95 -17.20
N ALA A 2 -25.66 -6.66 -18.00
CA ALA A 2 -24.64 -5.65 -17.71
C ALA A 2 -25.15 -4.29 -17.19
N SER A 3 -26.11 -3.65 -17.88
CA SER A 3 -26.65 -2.33 -17.47
C SER A 3 -27.22 -2.28 -16.04
N LYS A 4 -27.79 -3.38 -15.53
CA LYS A 4 -28.22 -3.46 -14.11
C LYS A 4 -27.03 -3.49 -13.16
N VAL A 5 -25.93 -4.17 -13.51
CA VAL A 5 -24.69 -4.20 -12.73
C VAL A 5 -24.00 -2.83 -12.74
N ASP A 6 -23.94 -2.16 -13.90
CA ASP A 6 -23.35 -0.83 -14.03
C ASP A 6 -24.18 0.24 -13.29
N MET A 7 -25.51 0.14 -13.33
CA MET A 7 -26.41 1.00 -12.54
C MET A 7 -26.18 0.81 -11.03
N VAL A 8 -26.14 -0.43 -10.53
CA VAL A 8 -25.84 -0.70 -9.10
C VAL A 8 -24.45 -0.17 -8.74
N ARG A 9 -23.43 -0.41 -9.59
CA ARG A 9 -22.06 0.07 -9.38
C ARG A 9 -21.98 1.59 -9.33
N ALA A 10 -22.75 2.30 -10.15
CA ALA A 10 -22.87 3.75 -10.12
C ALA A 10 -23.55 4.25 -8.83
N SER A 11 -24.67 3.64 -8.42
CA SER A 11 -25.39 3.97 -7.19
C SER A 11 -24.54 3.74 -5.93
N THR A 12 -23.80 2.62 -5.84
CA THR A 12 -22.86 2.36 -4.74
C THR A 12 -21.76 3.43 -4.68
N LYS A 13 -21.23 3.87 -5.83
CA LYS A 13 -20.23 4.93 -5.88
C LYS A 13 -20.80 6.29 -5.46
N LEU A 14 -22.03 6.62 -5.85
CA LEU A 14 -22.71 7.84 -5.42
C LEU A 14 -22.91 7.85 -3.90
N LEU A 15 -23.41 6.75 -3.34
CA LEU A 15 -23.61 6.60 -1.88
C LEU A 15 -22.29 6.75 -1.11
N VAL A 16 -21.21 6.11 -1.57
CA VAL A 16 -19.85 6.29 -1.00
C VAL A 16 -19.44 7.76 -1.02
N MET A 17 -19.63 8.47 -2.14
CA MET A 17 -19.24 9.89 -2.26
C MET A 17 -20.04 10.80 -1.33
N VAL A 18 -21.35 10.55 -1.16
CA VAL A 18 -22.20 11.28 -0.19
C VAL A 18 -21.72 11.05 1.24
N VAL A 19 -21.44 9.80 1.63
CA VAL A 19 -20.92 9.47 2.98
C VAL A 19 -19.52 10.06 3.20
N PHE A 20 -18.67 10.09 2.17
CA PHE A 20 -17.33 10.69 2.24
C PHE A 20 -17.40 12.21 2.44
N ILE A 21 -18.22 12.91 1.66
CA ILE A 21 -18.43 14.37 1.78
C ILE A 21 -19.03 14.72 3.15
N GLY A 22 -20.03 13.95 3.62
CA GLY A 22 -20.58 14.10 4.96
C GLY A 22 -19.54 13.90 6.06
N SER A 23 -18.64 12.91 5.90
CA SER A 23 -17.53 12.66 6.84
C SER A 23 -16.54 13.83 6.88
N LEU A 24 -16.20 14.42 5.73
CA LEU A 24 -15.34 15.61 5.65
C LEU A 24 -16.03 16.85 6.25
N PHE A 25 -17.31 17.04 5.99
CA PHE A 25 -18.10 18.14 6.56
C PHE A 25 -18.08 18.12 8.10
N ILE A 26 -18.25 16.95 8.73
CA ILE A 26 -18.13 16.81 10.19
C ILE A 26 -16.79 17.33 10.71
N TRP A 27 -15.66 17.06 10.04
CA TRP A 27 -14.36 17.60 10.46
C TRP A 27 -14.31 19.13 10.38
N THR A 28 -14.89 19.76 9.35
CA THR A 28 -14.94 21.23 9.23
C THR A 28 -15.79 21.89 10.32
N VAL A 29 -16.88 21.24 10.76
CA VAL A 29 -17.83 21.80 11.73
C VAL A 29 -17.44 21.48 13.19
N THR A 30 -16.75 20.36 13.43
CA THR A 30 -16.28 19.92 14.77
C THR A 30 -15.57 20.99 15.62
N PRO A 31 -14.70 21.88 15.09
CA PRO A 31 -14.07 22.93 15.90
C PRO A 31 -14.99 24.07 16.34
N THR A 32 -16.17 24.22 15.72
CA THR A 32 -17.07 25.35 15.94
C THR A 32 -17.82 25.28 17.27
N ASN A 33 -18.25 26.45 17.78
CA ASN A 33 -19.20 26.54 18.89
C ASN A 33 -20.55 25.86 18.56
N THR A 34 -21.01 25.90 17.31
CA THR A 34 -22.23 25.20 16.87
C THR A 34 -22.14 23.70 17.13
N TYR A 35 -21.02 23.06 16.79
CA TYR A 35 -20.82 21.66 17.11
C TYR A 35 -20.68 21.43 18.62
N ARG A 36 -19.80 22.19 19.29
CA ARG A 36 -19.45 21.97 20.70
C ARG A 36 -20.61 22.24 21.67
N LYS A 37 -21.41 23.29 21.43
CA LYS A 37 -22.47 23.77 22.35
C LYS A 37 -23.87 23.28 21.96
N ILE A 38 -24.14 22.94 20.70
CA ILE A 38 -25.49 22.57 20.22
C ILE A 38 -25.54 21.12 19.75
N TRP A 39 -24.72 20.74 18.77
CA TRP A 39 -24.85 19.41 18.14
C TRP A 39 -24.35 18.29 19.05
N LEU A 40 -23.14 18.42 19.61
CA LEU A 40 -22.54 17.38 20.46
C LEU A 40 -23.37 17.08 21.72
N PRO A 41 -23.95 18.06 22.44
CA PRO A 41 -24.88 17.77 23.53
C PRO A 41 -26.16 17.06 23.06
N ARG A 42 -26.79 17.52 21.97
CA ARG A 42 -28.02 16.89 21.42
C ARG A 42 -27.78 15.45 20.95
N ILE A 43 -26.64 15.18 20.33
CA ILE A 43 -26.23 13.83 19.92
C ILE A 43 -25.96 12.96 21.16
N ARG A 44 -25.30 13.52 22.19
CA ARG A 44 -25.04 12.81 23.46
C ARG A 44 -26.32 12.43 24.19
N THR A 45 -27.34 13.30 24.25
CA THR A 45 -28.62 12.95 24.89
C THR A 45 -29.40 11.91 24.08
N GLN A 46 -29.45 12.02 22.75
CA GLN A 46 -30.10 11.04 21.87
C GLN A 46 -29.42 9.67 21.86
N LEU A 47 -28.11 9.60 22.13
CA LEU A 47 -27.32 8.36 22.15
C LEU A 47 -26.86 7.96 23.57
N ASN A 48 -27.50 8.50 24.63
CA ASN A 48 -27.18 8.13 26.00
C ASN A 48 -27.58 6.66 26.23
N SER A 49 -26.59 5.79 26.39
CA SER A 49 -26.79 4.34 26.45
C SER A 49 -25.97 3.74 27.59
N THR A 50 -26.57 2.81 28.31
CA THR A 50 -25.90 1.97 29.33
C THR A 50 -24.96 0.93 28.71
N TYR A 51 -25.01 0.72 27.38
CA TYR A 51 -24.17 -0.25 26.65
C TYR A 51 -22.88 0.40 26.12
N PHE A 52 -22.98 1.58 25.50
CA PHE A 52 -21.83 2.24 24.84
C PHE A 52 -21.30 3.49 25.57
N GLY A 53 -22.01 3.94 26.61
CA GLY A 53 -21.67 5.12 27.40
C GLY A 53 -21.89 6.45 26.68
N LEU A 54 -22.17 7.49 27.45
CA LEU A 54 -22.48 8.85 26.98
C LEU A 54 -21.41 9.47 26.05
N GLN A 55 -20.14 9.06 26.19
CA GLN A 55 -19.03 9.63 25.43
C GLN A 55 -18.62 8.78 24.23
N THR A 56 -18.39 7.48 24.42
CA THR A 56 -17.77 6.60 23.41
C THR A 56 -18.73 6.27 22.26
N GLY A 57 -20.00 5.94 22.55
CA GLY A 57 -21.02 5.62 21.54
C GLY A 57 -21.12 6.65 20.40
N PRO A 58 -21.33 7.95 20.71
CA PRO A 58 -21.33 9.02 19.70
C PRO A 58 -20.07 9.08 18.83
N ARG A 59 -18.87 8.82 19.38
CA ARG A 59 -17.61 8.85 18.60
C ARG A 59 -17.50 7.66 17.66
N ILE A 60 -17.92 6.47 18.07
CA ILE A 60 -17.95 5.29 17.20
C ILE A 60 -18.94 5.52 16.04
N LEU A 61 -20.12 6.08 16.31
CA LEU A 61 -21.13 6.34 15.28
C LEU A 61 -20.71 7.44 14.29
N ILE A 62 -20.07 8.52 14.76
CA ILE A 62 -19.68 9.65 13.89
C ILE A 62 -18.37 9.37 13.14
N ASN A 63 -17.36 8.82 13.81
CA ASN A 63 -16.01 8.70 13.23
C ASN A 63 -15.78 7.34 12.58
N THR A 64 -16.19 6.25 13.25
CA THR A 64 -15.79 4.89 12.85
C THR A 64 -16.75 4.28 11.85
N PHE A 65 -18.05 4.31 12.14
CA PHE A 65 -19.08 3.67 11.33
C PHE A 65 -19.09 4.12 9.86
N PRO A 66 -19.04 5.43 9.51
CA PRO A 66 -19.12 5.87 8.12
C PRO A 66 -17.96 5.35 7.25
N ILE A 67 -16.76 5.28 7.83
CA ILE A 67 -15.56 4.82 7.12
C ILE A 67 -15.58 3.30 6.91
N LEU A 68 -15.97 2.52 7.94
CA LEU A 68 -16.11 1.07 7.81
C LEU A 68 -17.26 0.70 6.85
N PHE A 69 -18.36 1.45 6.86
CA PHE A 69 -19.44 1.33 5.89
C PHE A 69 -18.95 1.60 4.46
N MET A 70 -18.18 2.67 4.23
CA MET A 70 -17.54 2.92 2.92
C MET A 70 -16.56 1.82 2.52
N ALA A 71 -15.83 1.20 3.45
CA ALA A 71 -14.94 0.08 3.16
C ALA A 71 -15.73 -1.18 2.73
N VAL A 72 -16.83 -1.48 3.41
CA VAL A 72 -17.75 -2.58 3.05
C VAL A 72 -18.41 -2.32 1.68
N LEU A 73 -18.93 -1.11 1.42
CA LEU A 73 -19.45 -0.74 0.10
C LEU A 73 -18.37 -0.78 -0.99
N GLY A 74 -17.14 -0.38 -0.66
CA GLY A 74 -15.97 -0.47 -1.53
C GLY A 74 -15.71 -1.90 -1.98
N CYS A 75 -15.74 -2.86 -1.05
CA CYS A 75 -15.62 -4.28 -1.37
C CYS A 75 -16.70 -4.76 -2.36
N PHE A 76 -17.97 -4.38 -2.16
CA PHE A 76 -19.04 -4.71 -3.11
C PHE A 76 -18.82 -4.06 -4.48
N TYR A 77 -18.47 -2.77 -4.53
CA TYR A 77 -18.15 -2.06 -5.78
C TYR A 77 -17.00 -2.72 -6.58
N LEU A 78 -15.95 -3.18 -5.88
CA LEU A 78 -14.80 -3.85 -6.49
C LEU A 78 -15.13 -5.29 -6.92
N HIS A 79 -15.98 -6.02 -6.17
CA HIS A 79 -16.47 -7.33 -6.59
C HIS A 79 -17.32 -7.24 -7.87
N LEU A 80 -18.22 -6.27 -7.97
CA LEU A 80 -19.00 -6.03 -9.20
C LEU A 80 -18.08 -5.63 -10.38
N GLY A 81 -17.04 -4.84 -10.11
CA GLY A 81 -16.02 -4.47 -11.09
C GLY A 81 -15.30 -5.66 -11.71
N LYS A 82 -14.98 -6.71 -10.92
CA LYS A 82 -14.31 -7.96 -11.37
C LYS A 82 -15.03 -8.72 -12.51
N LYS A 83 -16.29 -8.38 -12.84
CA LYS A 83 -17.10 -9.04 -13.88
C LYS A 83 -17.28 -8.24 -15.18
N VAL A 84 -16.71 -7.03 -15.27
CA VAL A 84 -16.79 -6.19 -16.48
C VAL A 84 -15.41 -6.15 -17.14
N ASN A 85 -15.31 -6.57 -18.40
CA ASN A 85 -14.05 -6.47 -19.16
C ASN A 85 -13.68 -5.00 -19.39
N ASP A 86 -12.57 -4.55 -18.78
CA ASP A 86 -12.11 -3.15 -18.79
C ASP A 86 -11.90 -2.57 -20.21
N TYR A 87 -11.65 -3.44 -21.20
CA TYR A 87 -11.46 -3.09 -22.61
C TYR A 87 -12.55 -2.18 -23.23
N LYS A 88 -13.79 -2.17 -22.70
CA LYS A 88 -14.88 -1.32 -23.23
C LYS A 88 -14.99 0.08 -22.59
N ALA A 89 -14.19 0.42 -21.58
CA ALA A 89 -14.36 1.67 -20.80
C ALA A 89 -13.66 2.91 -21.42
N HIS A 90 -13.66 3.03 -22.76
CA HIS A 90 -12.56 3.69 -23.47
C HIS A 90 -12.72 5.21 -23.75
N GLU A 91 -13.93 5.72 -23.98
CA GLU A 91 -14.11 7.10 -24.51
C GLU A 91 -14.23 8.17 -23.42
N ARG A 92 -14.96 7.90 -22.33
CA ARG A 92 -15.48 8.94 -21.42
C ARG A 92 -14.47 9.54 -20.42
N LYS A 93 -13.15 9.41 -20.66
CA LYS A 93 -12.09 9.79 -19.70
C LYS A 93 -11.20 10.97 -20.12
N GLN A 94 -11.27 11.45 -21.36
CA GLN A 94 -10.26 12.36 -21.93
C GLN A 94 -10.12 13.70 -21.16
N ARG A 95 -11.22 14.37 -20.80
CA ARG A 95 -11.17 15.63 -20.00
C ARG A 95 -10.53 15.47 -18.62
N LEU A 96 -10.58 14.28 -18.02
CA LEU A 96 -9.95 13.98 -16.71
C LEU A 96 -8.45 13.65 -16.82
N ALA A 97 -7.90 13.49 -18.03
CA ALA A 97 -6.47 13.25 -18.23
C ALA A 97 -5.62 14.51 -17.98
N LEU A 98 -6.13 15.70 -18.31
CA LEU A 98 -5.43 16.97 -18.11
C LEU A 98 -5.16 17.25 -16.62
N LEU A 99 -6.18 17.07 -15.77
CA LEU A 99 -6.07 17.20 -14.30
C LEU A 99 -5.14 16.17 -13.63
N LYS A 100 -4.72 15.13 -14.38
CA LYS A 100 -3.72 14.14 -13.95
C LYS A 100 -2.30 14.43 -14.44
N LYS A 101 -2.06 15.45 -15.29
CA LYS A 101 -0.68 15.86 -15.65
C LYS A 101 0.08 16.24 -14.35
N PRO A 102 1.38 15.91 -14.24
CA PRO A 102 2.18 16.29 -13.07
C PRO A 102 2.40 17.81 -13.07
N MET A 103 2.07 18.48 -11.97
CA MET A 103 2.11 19.95 -11.87
C MET A 103 3.27 20.44 -11.01
N VAL A 104 3.55 19.74 -9.90
CA VAL A 104 4.80 19.92 -9.15
C VAL A 104 5.72 18.77 -9.49
N VAL A 105 6.85 19.07 -10.13
CA VAL A 105 7.82 18.07 -10.59
C VAL A 105 9.13 18.11 -9.78
N LYS A 106 9.41 19.21 -9.07
CA LYS A 106 10.62 19.43 -8.27
C LYS A 106 10.22 19.98 -6.90
N GLY A 107 10.79 19.43 -5.82
CA GLY A 107 10.55 19.89 -4.45
C GLY A 107 10.61 18.79 -3.39
N PRO A 108 10.31 19.14 -2.12
CA PRO A 108 10.22 18.18 -1.01
C PRO A 108 9.01 17.23 -1.17
N LEU A 109 7.90 17.71 -1.75
CA LEU A 109 6.70 16.93 -2.03
C LEU A 109 6.90 15.86 -3.12
N GLY A 110 7.94 15.99 -3.95
CA GLY A 110 8.21 15.07 -5.07
C GLY A 110 7.38 15.38 -6.32
N ILE A 111 6.92 14.35 -7.03
CA ILE A 111 6.05 14.49 -8.21
C ILE A 111 4.59 14.43 -7.73
N VAL A 112 3.84 15.50 -8.00
CA VAL A 112 2.46 15.69 -7.53
C VAL A 112 1.60 16.27 -8.66
N SER A 113 0.44 15.67 -8.92
CA SER A 113 -0.55 16.17 -9.88
C SER A 113 -1.40 17.31 -9.31
N SER A 114 -2.09 18.07 -10.16
CA SER A 114 -2.95 19.19 -9.73
C SER A 114 -4.01 18.77 -8.72
N ILE A 115 -4.63 17.59 -8.92
CA ILE A 115 -5.62 17.01 -7.99
C ILE A 115 -5.00 16.76 -6.61
N GLU A 116 -3.83 16.13 -6.56
CA GLU A 116 -3.16 15.76 -5.31
C GLU A 116 -2.66 16.99 -4.55
N LEU A 117 -2.21 18.04 -5.25
CA LEU A 117 -1.86 19.31 -4.61
C LEU A 117 -3.12 20.02 -4.08
N GLY A 118 -4.24 19.99 -4.81
CA GLY A 118 -5.52 20.51 -4.33
C GLY A 118 -5.99 19.83 -3.04
N PHE A 119 -5.92 18.50 -2.98
CA PHE A 119 -6.22 17.75 -1.75
C PHE A 119 -5.25 18.08 -0.61
N PHE A 120 -3.94 18.23 -0.89
CA PHE A 120 -2.95 18.63 0.12
C PHE A 120 -3.25 20.02 0.68
N THR A 121 -3.47 21.03 -0.18
CA THR A 121 -3.81 22.39 0.23
C THR A 121 -5.11 22.43 1.02
N MET A 122 -6.15 21.70 0.59
CA MET A 122 -7.42 21.59 1.33
C MET A 122 -7.24 20.94 2.71
N PHE A 123 -6.36 19.94 2.83
CA PHE A 123 -6.07 19.31 4.11
C PHE A 123 -5.28 20.25 5.05
N ILE A 124 -4.28 20.96 4.56
CA ILE A 124 -3.57 22.00 5.34
C ILE A 124 -4.54 23.11 5.77
N ALA A 125 -5.43 23.55 4.88
CA ALA A 125 -6.47 24.53 5.21
C ALA A 125 -7.43 24.02 6.31
N LEU A 126 -7.82 22.74 6.30
CA LEU A 126 -8.61 22.13 7.37
C LEU A 126 -7.86 22.12 8.71
N LEU A 127 -6.56 21.85 8.73
CA LEU A 127 -5.75 21.87 9.96
C LEU A 127 -5.60 23.29 10.51
N VAL A 128 -5.30 24.27 9.66
CA VAL A 128 -5.22 25.70 10.03
C VAL A 128 -6.57 26.20 10.54
N TRP A 129 -7.66 25.97 9.80
CA TRP A 129 -9.03 26.28 10.22
C TRP A 129 -9.35 25.68 11.59
N SER A 130 -9.07 24.39 11.77
CA SER A 130 -9.33 23.69 13.04
C SER A 130 -8.55 24.32 14.18
N LEU A 131 -7.25 24.58 14.01
CA LEU A 131 -6.41 25.18 15.04
C LEU A 131 -6.85 26.61 15.37
N SER A 132 -7.05 27.47 14.37
CA SER A 132 -7.47 28.86 14.55
C SER A 132 -8.83 28.97 15.24
N ILE A 133 -9.83 28.19 14.82
CA ILE A 133 -11.17 28.20 15.42
C ILE A 133 -11.16 27.55 16.81
N TYR A 134 -10.36 26.51 17.04
CA TYR A 134 -10.19 25.94 18.39
C TYR A 134 -9.53 26.92 19.36
N ILE A 135 -8.51 27.68 18.94
CA ILE A 135 -7.83 28.69 19.77
C ILE A 135 -8.75 29.87 20.01
N TYR A 136 -9.36 30.45 18.97
CA TYR A 136 -10.29 31.60 19.08
C TYR A 136 -11.43 31.33 20.06
N ASN A 137 -12.13 30.19 19.90
CA ASN A 137 -13.24 29.81 20.78
C ASN A 137 -12.81 29.50 22.23
N SER A 138 -11.52 29.24 22.46
CA SER A 138 -10.95 28.99 23.78
C SER A 138 -10.43 30.26 24.46
N PHE A 139 -9.73 31.12 23.73
CA PHE A 139 -9.22 32.38 24.29
C PHE A 139 -10.36 33.33 24.64
N ALA A 140 -11.49 33.23 23.93
CA ALA A 140 -12.75 33.92 24.27
C ALA A 140 -13.37 33.50 25.62
N THR A 141 -12.91 32.41 26.25
CA THR A 141 -13.33 32.00 27.62
C THR A 141 -12.26 32.23 28.69
N ILE A 142 -11.05 32.65 28.32
CA ILE A 142 -9.95 32.89 29.28
C ILE A 142 -9.91 34.37 29.63
N THR A 143 -10.31 34.69 30.86
CA THR A 143 -10.30 36.03 31.45
C THR A 143 -9.30 36.09 32.62
N PRO A 144 -8.88 37.30 33.07
CA PRO A 144 -8.07 37.42 34.29
C PRO A 144 -8.73 36.80 35.53
N LYS A 145 -10.08 36.87 35.62
CA LYS A 145 -10.83 36.24 36.72
C LYS A 145 -10.79 34.72 36.65
N SER A 146 -11.09 34.13 35.48
CA SER A 146 -11.13 32.67 35.35
C SER A 146 -9.75 32.03 35.48
N ALA A 147 -8.69 32.69 34.99
CA ALA A 147 -7.33 32.21 35.22
C ALA A 147 -6.98 32.22 36.73
N ALA A 148 -7.33 33.29 37.44
CA ALA A 148 -7.14 33.38 38.90
C ALA A 148 -8.04 32.42 39.71
N GLU A 149 -9.18 31.97 39.17
CA GLU A 149 -10.02 30.92 39.77
C GLU A 149 -9.34 29.54 39.75
N ASP A 150 -8.54 29.26 38.72
CA ASP A 150 -7.70 28.05 38.61
C ASP A 150 -6.29 28.23 39.23
N GLY A 151 -5.96 29.45 39.70
CA GLY A 151 -4.66 29.79 40.29
C GLY A 151 -3.56 30.16 39.28
N GLU A 152 -3.92 30.37 38.01
CA GLU A 152 -3.02 30.56 36.88
C GLU A 152 -2.95 32.02 36.39
N GLN A 153 -1.87 32.37 35.71
CA GLN A 153 -1.77 33.59 34.91
C GLN A 153 -2.50 33.42 33.56
N VAL A 154 -2.99 34.54 33.01
CA VAL A 154 -3.72 34.57 31.72
C VAL A 154 -2.91 34.00 30.54
N TRP A 155 -1.58 33.98 30.61
CA TRP A 155 -0.72 33.39 29.58
C TRP A 155 -0.47 31.88 29.80
N GLU A 156 -0.49 31.40 31.05
CA GLU A 156 -0.35 29.99 31.42
C GLU A 156 -1.60 29.21 30.97
N ALA A 157 -2.79 29.68 31.33
CA ALA A 157 -4.07 29.11 30.87
C ALA A 157 -4.18 29.09 29.33
N LYS A 158 -3.63 30.11 28.66
CA LYS A 158 -3.56 30.15 27.18
C LYS A 158 -2.57 29.14 26.62
N LEU A 159 -1.45 28.87 27.30
CA LEU A 159 -0.46 27.88 26.91
C LEU A 159 -1.01 26.44 27.08
N GLU A 160 -1.55 26.12 28.26
CA GLU A 160 -2.23 24.85 28.58
C GLU A 160 -3.28 24.51 27.51
N THR A 161 -4.21 25.45 27.31
CA THR A 161 -5.29 25.27 26.35
C THR A 161 -4.76 25.15 24.91
N THR A 162 -3.69 25.87 24.54
CA THR A 162 -3.05 25.74 23.23
C THR A 162 -2.39 24.37 23.06
N ALA A 163 -1.71 23.85 24.09
CA ALA A 163 -1.16 22.51 24.11
C ALA A 163 -2.24 21.46 23.85
N LEU A 164 -3.40 21.57 24.52
CA LEU A 164 -4.56 20.72 24.26
C LEU A 164 -5.08 20.85 22.82
N ARG A 165 -5.10 22.05 22.23
CA ARG A 165 -5.55 22.26 20.83
C ARG A 165 -4.59 21.66 19.82
N LEU A 166 -3.28 21.72 20.06
CA LEU A 166 -2.26 21.07 19.22
C LEU A 166 -2.45 19.55 19.18
N GLY A 167 -2.67 18.91 20.34
CA GLY A 167 -2.99 17.47 20.41
C GLY A 167 -4.28 17.10 19.66
N LEU A 168 -5.34 17.90 19.82
CA LEU A 168 -6.61 17.68 19.11
C LEU A 168 -6.50 17.85 17.59
N VAL A 169 -5.61 18.71 17.08
CA VAL A 169 -5.36 18.86 15.63
C VAL A 169 -4.42 17.78 15.10
N GLY A 170 -3.41 17.37 15.88
CA GLY A 170 -2.57 16.20 15.58
C GLY A 170 -3.39 14.91 15.43
N ASN A 171 -4.45 14.76 16.23
CA ASN A 171 -5.40 13.65 16.11
C ASN A 171 -6.10 13.59 14.75
N ILE A 172 -6.39 14.73 14.10
CA ILE A 172 -6.95 14.75 12.73
C ILE A 172 -5.96 14.09 11.76
N CYS A 173 -4.67 14.41 11.86
CA CYS A 173 -3.62 13.79 11.05
C CYS A 173 -3.48 12.28 11.33
N LEU A 174 -3.61 11.88 12.61
CA LEU A 174 -3.50 10.49 13.05
C LEU A 174 -4.66 9.61 12.52
N VAL A 175 -5.87 10.15 12.34
CA VAL A 175 -6.98 9.43 11.69
C VAL A 175 -6.59 8.94 10.30
N PHE A 176 -5.91 9.78 9.52
CA PHE A 176 -5.57 9.45 8.14
C PHE A 176 -4.27 8.64 7.97
N LEU A 177 -3.39 8.61 9.00
CA LEU A 177 -2.04 8.04 8.93
C LEU A 177 -2.00 6.57 8.49
N SER A 178 -3.03 5.79 8.85
CA SER A 178 -3.08 4.34 8.64
C SER A 178 -3.65 3.89 7.29
N PHE A 179 -4.50 4.70 6.62
CA PHE A 179 -5.12 4.27 5.35
C PHE A 179 -4.10 3.97 4.23
N PRO A 180 -3.02 4.76 4.01
CA PRO A 180 -2.05 4.48 2.94
C PRO A 180 -1.28 3.17 3.11
N VAL A 181 -1.17 2.65 4.35
CA VAL A 181 -0.40 1.45 4.70
C VAL A 181 -1.27 0.21 4.93
N ALA A 182 -2.60 0.36 4.81
CA ALA A 182 -3.58 -0.71 4.74
C ALA A 182 -3.69 -1.22 3.28
N ARG A 183 -2.73 -2.06 2.86
CA ARG A 183 -2.47 -2.48 1.48
C ARG A 183 -3.65 -3.16 0.81
N GLY A 184 -4.34 -4.05 1.52
CA GLY A 184 -5.54 -4.76 1.07
C GLY A 184 -6.86 -4.00 1.31
N SER A 185 -6.83 -2.76 1.80
CA SER A 185 -8.04 -1.97 2.04
C SER A 185 -8.75 -1.64 0.72
N SER A 186 -10.07 -1.86 0.70
CA SER A 186 -10.93 -1.50 -0.44
C SER A 186 -11.01 0.02 -0.70
N LEU A 187 -10.72 0.86 0.29
CA LEU A 187 -10.81 2.32 0.17
C LEU A 187 -9.79 2.89 -0.84
N LEU A 188 -8.57 2.34 -0.90
CA LEU A 188 -7.53 2.83 -1.82
C LEU A 188 -7.96 2.71 -3.30
N PRO A 189 -8.30 1.51 -3.83
CA PRO A 189 -8.75 1.37 -5.23
C PRO A 189 -10.13 1.98 -5.48
N LEU A 190 -10.97 2.20 -4.46
CA LEU A 190 -12.26 2.91 -4.58
C LEU A 190 -12.06 4.39 -4.96
N PHE A 191 -11.01 5.03 -4.44
CA PHE A 191 -10.56 6.36 -4.88
C PHE A 191 -9.58 6.33 -6.05
N GLY A 192 -9.25 5.15 -6.59
CA GLY A 192 -8.31 4.97 -7.70
C GLY A 192 -6.83 5.12 -7.31
N LEU A 193 -6.51 4.93 -6.02
CA LEU A 193 -5.14 4.94 -5.48
C LEU A 193 -4.59 3.51 -5.33
N THR A 194 -3.26 3.39 -5.32
CA THR A 194 -2.54 2.18 -4.89
C THR A 194 -1.86 2.45 -3.55
N SER A 195 -1.51 1.39 -2.81
CA SER A 195 -0.74 1.53 -1.56
C SER A 195 0.61 2.20 -1.81
N GLU A 196 1.35 1.78 -2.84
CA GLU A 196 2.63 2.37 -3.27
C GLU A 196 2.55 3.88 -3.55
N SER A 197 1.60 4.30 -4.40
CA SER A 197 1.39 5.72 -4.71
C SER A 197 0.95 6.53 -3.49
N SER A 198 0.37 5.87 -2.49
CA SER A 198 -0.09 6.48 -1.24
C SER A 198 0.99 6.60 -0.16
N ILE A 199 2.15 5.93 -0.28
CA ILE A 199 3.24 6.01 0.72
C ILE A 199 3.69 7.46 0.98
N LYS A 200 3.63 8.34 -0.03
CA LYS A 200 3.92 9.78 0.14
C LYS A 200 2.99 10.46 1.16
N TYR A 201 1.71 10.08 1.20
CA TYR A 201 0.75 10.61 2.17
C TYR A 201 1.04 10.12 3.59
N HIS A 202 1.44 8.86 3.77
CA HIS A 202 1.87 8.36 5.09
C HIS A 202 3.09 9.12 5.61
N ILE A 203 4.06 9.42 4.74
CA ILE A 203 5.23 10.23 5.11
C ILE A 203 4.80 11.64 5.53
N TRP A 204 3.96 12.33 4.74
CA TRP A 204 3.49 13.68 5.07
C TRP A 204 2.69 13.72 6.38
N LEU A 205 1.73 12.79 6.54
CA LEU A 205 0.92 12.66 7.74
C LEU A 205 1.77 12.29 8.97
N GLY A 206 2.78 11.44 8.82
CA GLY A 206 3.70 11.08 9.90
C GLY A 206 4.51 12.27 10.39
N HIS A 207 5.03 13.11 9.48
CA HIS A 207 5.68 14.37 9.88
C HIS A 207 4.71 15.33 10.57
N LEU A 208 3.45 15.44 10.11
CA LEU A 208 2.45 16.31 10.75
C LEU A 208 2.04 15.81 12.14
N VAL A 209 1.74 14.51 12.30
CA VAL A 209 1.41 13.91 13.61
C VAL A 209 2.54 14.16 14.61
N MET A 210 3.78 13.86 14.23
CA MET A 210 4.92 14.06 15.14
C MET A 210 5.16 15.53 15.45
N ALA A 211 5.05 16.44 14.48
CA ALA A 211 5.18 17.88 14.74
C ALA A 211 4.11 18.39 15.73
N PHE A 212 2.84 18.02 15.54
CA PHE A 212 1.76 18.42 16.46
C PHE A 212 1.89 17.78 17.85
N PHE A 213 2.28 16.51 17.95
CA PHE A 213 2.41 15.80 19.23
C PHE A 213 3.66 16.22 20.01
N THR A 214 4.78 16.48 19.34
CA THR A 214 5.97 17.07 19.98
C THR A 214 5.69 18.50 20.45
N ALA A 215 4.99 19.33 19.65
CA ALA A 215 4.62 20.68 20.08
C ALA A 215 3.64 20.65 21.29
N HIS A 216 2.64 19.77 21.25
CA HIS A 216 1.71 19.51 22.36
C HIS A 216 2.45 19.14 23.66
N GLY A 217 3.36 18.15 23.60
CA GLY A 217 4.15 17.73 24.76
C GLY A 217 5.08 18.83 25.30
N ILE A 218 5.78 19.55 24.41
CA ILE A 218 6.65 20.68 24.82
C ILE A 218 5.83 21.78 25.48
N CYS A 219 4.66 22.15 24.96
CA CYS A 219 3.82 23.18 25.57
C CYS A 219 3.32 22.77 26.97
N TYR A 220 2.95 21.49 27.18
CA TYR A 220 2.58 20.99 28.51
C TYR A 220 3.77 20.97 29.49
N ILE A 221 4.96 20.54 29.06
CA ILE A 221 6.17 20.57 29.89
C ILE A 221 6.53 22.01 30.30
N VAL A 222 6.48 22.97 29.39
CA VAL A 222 6.74 24.39 29.70
C VAL A 222 5.68 24.96 30.65
N PHE A 223 4.40 24.59 30.48
CA PHE A 223 3.31 24.97 31.39
C PHE A 223 3.52 24.40 32.79
N TRP A 224 3.78 23.09 32.93
CA TRP A 224 4.01 22.47 34.25
C TRP A 224 5.27 22.97 34.96
N ILE A 225 6.29 23.39 34.22
CA ILE A 225 7.45 24.10 34.79
C ILE A 225 7.05 25.48 35.30
N ALA A 226 6.28 26.26 34.52
CA ALA A 226 5.84 27.61 34.90
C ALA A 226 4.95 27.60 36.15
N THR A 227 3.98 26.68 36.23
CA THR A 227 3.07 26.55 37.38
C THR A 227 3.66 25.71 38.53
N ASN A 228 4.95 25.33 38.47
CA ASN A 228 5.62 24.44 39.43
C ASN A 228 5.00 23.03 39.62
N ASN A 229 4.10 22.60 38.72
CA ASN A 229 3.36 21.33 38.79
C ASN A 229 4.07 20.17 38.05
N ILE A 230 5.40 20.10 38.09
CA ILE A 230 6.22 19.12 37.34
C ILE A 230 5.83 17.66 37.68
N THR A 231 5.27 17.39 38.86
CA THR A 231 4.72 16.09 39.25
C THR A 231 3.63 15.57 38.30
N GLN A 232 2.97 16.45 37.53
CA GLN A 232 2.03 16.06 36.47
C GLN A 232 2.66 15.15 35.40
N MET A 233 3.95 15.32 35.08
CA MET A 233 4.65 14.48 34.10
C MET A 233 4.60 12.99 34.48
N VAL A 234 4.76 12.71 35.77
CA VAL A 234 4.76 11.35 36.32
C VAL A 234 3.36 10.87 36.76
N GLU A 235 2.30 11.61 36.46
CA GLU A 235 0.94 11.19 36.83
C GLU A 235 0.38 10.10 35.90
N TRP A 236 -0.06 9.00 36.52
CA TRP A 236 -0.93 7.99 35.89
C TRP A 236 -2.35 8.14 36.45
N ALA A 237 -3.12 9.10 35.92
CA ALA A 237 -4.47 9.37 36.40
C ALA A 237 -5.38 8.15 36.21
N ASN A 238 -6.17 7.81 37.23
CA ASN A 238 -7.17 6.74 37.12
C ASN A 238 -8.29 7.10 36.13
N THR A 239 -8.64 8.38 36.00
CA THR A 239 -9.69 8.86 35.10
C THR A 239 -9.20 10.06 34.28
N GLY A 240 -9.69 10.22 33.06
CA GLY A 240 -9.19 11.24 32.14
C GLY A 240 -7.92 10.80 31.43
N THR A 241 -6.85 11.59 31.55
CA THR A 241 -5.61 11.48 30.76
C THR A 241 -4.47 10.91 31.59
N SER A 242 -3.75 9.89 31.11
CA SER A 242 -2.51 9.41 31.75
C SER A 242 -1.29 10.08 31.10
N ASN A 243 -0.57 10.92 31.85
CA ASN A 243 0.53 11.72 31.31
C ASN A 243 1.77 10.84 31.03
N VAL A 244 2.12 9.94 31.94
CA VAL A 244 3.18 8.92 31.75
C VAL A 244 2.97 8.10 30.48
N ALA A 245 1.71 7.71 30.18
CA ALA A 245 1.41 7.02 28.93
C ALA A 245 1.61 7.92 27.70
N GLY A 246 1.35 9.22 27.82
CA GLY A 246 1.64 10.22 26.78
C GLY A 246 3.14 10.35 26.51
N GLU A 247 3.96 10.39 27.56
CA GLU A 247 5.42 10.46 27.44
C GLU A 247 6.02 9.21 26.80
N ILE A 248 5.62 8.01 27.26
CA ILE A 248 6.08 6.73 26.66
C ILE A 248 5.69 6.65 25.18
N ALA A 249 4.47 7.09 24.83
CA ALA A 249 4.04 7.16 23.44
C ALA A 249 4.88 8.18 22.64
N LEU A 250 5.11 9.38 23.17
CA LEU A 250 5.88 10.43 22.50
C LEU A 250 7.35 10.01 22.29
N LEU A 251 8.00 9.38 23.27
CA LEU A 251 9.37 8.86 23.17
C LEU A 251 9.47 7.76 22.09
N ALA A 252 8.53 6.81 22.06
CA ALA A 252 8.44 5.82 20.98
C ALA A 252 8.22 6.48 19.61
N GLY A 253 7.39 7.52 19.55
CA GLY A 253 7.16 8.34 18.37
C GLY A 253 8.42 9.05 17.86
N LEU A 254 9.15 9.72 18.75
CA LEU A 254 10.40 10.43 18.45
C LEU A 254 11.48 9.46 17.96
N ALA A 255 11.61 8.28 18.57
CA ALA A 255 12.54 7.23 18.13
C ALA A 255 12.22 6.74 16.71
N MET A 256 10.95 6.47 16.39
CA MET A 256 10.53 6.19 15.01
C MET A 256 10.85 7.35 14.05
N TRP A 257 10.56 8.58 14.48
CA TRP A 257 10.66 9.76 13.64
C TRP A 257 12.11 10.05 13.23
N ALA A 258 13.03 9.96 14.18
CA ALA A 258 14.46 10.14 13.95
C ALA A 258 15.01 9.17 12.87
N THR A 259 14.64 7.89 12.91
CA THR A 259 15.14 6.93 11.91
C THR A 259 14.50 7.08 10.52
N THR A 260 13.35 7.77 10.41
CA THR A 260 12.76 8.10 9.09
C THR A 260 13.62 9.05 8.24
N ILE A 261 14.52 9.83 8.88
CA ILE A 261 15.34 10.86 8.26
C ILE A 261 16.08 10.27 7.02
N PRO A 262 15.96 10.86 5.82
CA PRO A 262 16.48 10.26 4.59
C PRO A 262 17.98 9.96 4.56
N ARG A 263 18.80 10.62 5.39
CA ARG A 263 20.23 10.30 5.57
C ARG A 263 20.46 9.02 6.36
N ILE A 264 19.65 8.77 7.39
CA ILE A 264 19.72 7.57 8.24
C ILE A 264 19.12 6.38 7.49
N ARG A 265 17.85 6.50 7.06
CA ARG A 265 17.11 5.41 6.38
C ARG A 265 17.82 4.82 5.16
N ARG A 266 18.59 5.62 4.41
CA ARG A 266 19.36 5.18 3.23
C ARG A 266 20.70 4.52 3.55
N LYS A 267 21.27 4.75 4.73
CA LYS A 267 22.50 4.09 5.19
C LYS A 267 22.21 2.85 6.04
N PHE A 268 21.19 2.94 6.89
CA PHE A 268 20.83 1.96 7.90
C PHE A 268 19.35 1.60 7.78
N PHE A 269 18.98 0.95 6.67
CA PHE A 269 17.58 0.58 6.41
C PHE A 269 17.04 -0.40 7.46
N GLU A 270 17.85 -1.34 7.91
CA GLU A 270 17.49 -2.32 8.95
C GLU A 270 17.17 -1.61 10.28
N LEU A 271 17.97 -0.61 10.69
CA LEU A 271 17.69 0.22 11.88
C LEU A 271 16.34 0.95 11.75
N PHE A 272 16.08 1.59 10.60
CA PHE A 272 14.78 2.20 10.32
C PHE A 272 13.64 1.17 10.41
N PHE A 273 13.79 0.02 9.76
CA PHE A 273 12.77 -1.02 9.70
C PHE A 273 12.41 -1.55 11.10
N TYR A 274 13.41 -1.90 11.92
CA TYR A 274 13.18 -2.41 13.27
C TYR A 274 12.64 -1.34 14.22
N THR A 275 13.20 -0.12 14.22
CA THR A 275 12.67 0.97 15.06
C THR A 275 11.26 1.39 14.68
N HIS A 276 10.84 1.24 13.41
CA HIS A 276 9.46 1.53 13.02
C HIS A 276 8.43 0.63 13.72
N TYR A 277 8.79 -0.58 14.18
CA TYR A 277 7.87 -1.44 14.96
C TYR A 277 7.47 -0.84 16.33
N LEU A 278 8.16 0.20 16.80
CA LEU A 278 7.74 1.00 17.95
C LEU A 278 6.36 1.66 17.75
N TYR A 279 5.77 1.62 16.54
CA TYR A 279 4.37 2.01 16.31
C TYR A 279 3.40 1.25 17.22
N ILE A 280 3.74 0.02 17.61
CA ILE A 280 2.96 -0.82 18.52
C ILE A 280 2.94 -0.18 19.91
N ILE A 281 4.10 0.21 20.44
CA ILE A 281 4.26 0.88 21.74
C ILE A 281 3.59 2.26 21.71
N PHE A 282 3.89 3.06 20.67
CA PHE A 282 3.24 4.36 20.42
C PHE A 282 1.72 4.25 20.46
N THR A 283 1.12 3.30 19.72
CA THR A 283 -0.35 3.18 19.64
C THR A 283 -0.95 2.65 20.94
N PHE A 284 -0.32 1.67 21.57
CA PHE A 284 -0.75 1.11 22.85
C PHE A 284 -0.80 2.20 23.94
N PHE A 285 0.31 2.90 24.15
CA PHE A 285 0.40 3.93 25.18
C PHE A 285 -0.40 5.18 24.82
N PHE A 286 -0.53 5.56 23.54
CA PHE A 286 -1.46 6.61 23.13
C PHE A 286 -2.92 6.29 23.51
N VAL A 287 -3.36 5.04 23.30
CA VAL A 287 -4.74 4.60 23.63
C VAL A 287 -4.99 4.65 25.14
N LEU A 288 -3.97 4.41 25.98
CA LEU A 288 -4.05 4.60 27.43
C LEU A 288 -3.98 6.08 27.83
N HIS A 289 -3.16 6.88 27.15
CA HIS A 289 -2.98 8.31 27.39
C HIS A 289 -4.28 9.10 27.20
N VAL A 290 -4.90 9.05 26.00
CA VAL A 290 -6.09 9.86 25.69
C VAL A 290 -7.42 9.17 26.02
N GLY A 291 -7.36 7.88 26.39
CA GLY A 291 -8.53 7.05 26.62
C GLY A 291 -9.38 6.74 25.37
N ILE A 292 -10.25 5.74 25.48
CA ILE A 292 -11.02 5.20 24.36
C ILE A 292 -11.88 6.24 23.63
N PHE A 293 -12.39 7.26 24.33
CA PHE A 293 -13.21 8.32 23.73
C PHE A 293 -12.48 9.09 22.62
N TYR A 294 -11.22 9.48 22.85
CA TYR A 294 -10.40 10.15 21.86
C TYR A 294 -9.73 9.16 20.90
N ALA A 295 -9.37 7.95 21.37
CA ALA A 295 -8.81 6.91 20.50
C ALA A 295 -9.80 6.46 19.40
N CYS A 296 -11.12 6.53 19.67
CA CYS A 296 -12.18 6.36 18.66
C CYS A 296 -12.16 7.41 17.53
N MET A 297 -11.28 8.41 17.54
CA MET A 297 -11.00 9.24 16.36
C MET A 297 -10.12 8.52 15.33
N MET A 298 -9.01 7.90 15.75
CA MET A 298 -8.11 7.21 14.80
C MET A 298 -8.66 5.84 14.36
N LEU A 299 -9.54 5.26 15.19
CA LEU A 299 -10.06 3.91 15.05
C LEU A 299 -10.41 3.47 13.62
N PRO A 300 -11.17 4.19 12.78
CA PRO A 300 -11.48 3.76 11.41
C PRO A 300 -10.25 3.42 10.55
N GLY A 301 -9.20 4.25 10.61
CA GLY A 301 -7.97 4.01 9.85
C GLY A 301 -7.15 2.86 10.44
N PHE A 302 -7.02 2.83 11.77
CA PHE A 302 -6.26 1.78 12.47
C PHE A 302 -6.93 0.41 12.37
N TYR A 303 -8.26 0.33 12.41
CA TYR A 303 -9.05 -0.90 12.31
C TYR A 303 -8.84 -1.61 10.97
N LEU A 304 -8.94 -0.87 9.86
CA LEU A 304 -8.67 -1.41 8.53
C LEU A 304 -7.20 -1.83 8.36
N PHE A 305 -6.27 -1.10 8.97
CA PHE A 305 -4.86 -1.49 9.04
C PHE A 305 -4.62 -2.76 9.88
N LEU A 306 -5.34 -2.96 10.99
CA LEU A 306 -5.27 -4.19 11.79
C LEU A 306 -5.80 -5.40 11.02
N VAL A 307 -6.98 -5.29 10.39
CA VAL A 307 -7.55 -6.34 9.53
C VAL A 307 -6.56 -6.71 8.42
N ASP A 308 -6.02 -5.72 7.71
CA ASP A 308 -5.02 -5.92 6.67
C ASP A 308 -3.69 -6.48 7.22
N ARG A 309 -3.21 -6.03 8.38
CA ARG A 309 -1.99 -6.55 9.03
C ARG A 309 -2.15 -8.01 9.45
N TYR A 310 -3.31 -8.39 9.98
CA TYR A 310 -3.57 -9.77 10.41
C TYR A 310 -3.80 -10.71 9.22
N LEU A 311 -4.50 -10.28 8.17
CA LEU A 311 -4.61 -11.04 6.93
C LEU A 311 -3.24 -11.25 6.25
N ARG A 312 -2.39 -10.21 6.22
CA ARG A 312 -0.97 -10.32 5.78
C ARG A 312 -0.19 -11.31 6.62
N PHE A 313 -0.33 -11.28 7.94
CA PHE A 313 0.29 -12.26 8.84
C PHE A 313 -0.15 -13.69 8.48
N LEU A 314 -1.45 -13.96 8.39
CA LEU A 314 -1.98 -15.27 8.00
C LEU A 314 -1.50 -15.72 6.61
N GLN A 315 -1.36 -14.79 5.65
CA GLN A 315 -0.78 -15.10 4.33
C GLN A 315 0.71 -15.46 4.44
N SER A 316 1.49 -14.70 5.22
CA SER A 316 2.92 -14.94 5.43
C SER A 316 3.25 -16.23 6.18
N ARG A 317 2.28 -16.86 6.85
CA ARG A 317 2.43 -18.21 7.43
C ARG A 317 2.28 -19.32 6.39
N LYS A 318 1.86 -19.02 5.15
CA LYS A 318 1.79 -20.02 4.08
C LYS A 318 3.16 -20.30 3.48
N CYS A 319 3.35 -21.58 3.21
CA CYS A 319 4.39 -22.13 2.37
C CYS A 319 3.99 -21.95 0.89
N VAL A 320 4.73 -21.10 0.14
CA VAL A 320 4.54 -20.89 -1.30
C VAL A 320 5.57 -21.63 -2.16
N ARG A 321 5.01 -22.46 -3.02
CA ARG A 321 5.59 -23.44 -3.93
C ARG A 321 6.38 -22.76 -5.09
N LEU A 322 7.71 -22.95 -5.24
CA LEU A 322 8.63 -22.21 -6.16
C LEU A 322 9.11 -23.09 -7.34
N VAL A 323 8.91 -22.71 -8.60
CA VAL A 323 9.15 -23.52 -9.83
C VAL A 323 10.56 -23.53 -10.40
N SER A 324 11.29 -22.43 -10.23
CA SER A 324 12.61 -22.26 -10.82
C SER A 324 13.24 -20.95 -10.38
N ALA A 325 14.57 -20.90 -10.47
CA ALA A 325 15.33 -19.67 -10.42
C ALA A 325 16.17 -19.52 -11.70
N ARG A 326 16.26 -18.31 -12.25
CA ARG A 326 17.31 -17.92 -13.22
C ARG A 326 18.29 -17.01 -12.50
N VAL A 327 19.59 -17.31 -12.55
CA VAL A 327 20.65 -16.41 -12.08
C VAL A 327 21.32 -15.74 -13.27
N LEU A 328 21.31 -14.40 -13.30
CA LEU A 328 21.87 -13.58 -14.38
C LEU A 328 23.28 -13.06 -14.03
N PRO A 329 24.14 -12.80 -15.03
CA PRO A 329 25.47 -12.22 -14.82
C PRO A 329 25.50 -10.83 -14.14
N CYS A 330 24.37 -10.13 -14.04
CA CYS A 330 24.22 -8.84 -13.37
C CYS A 330 23.76 -8.94 -11.90
N ASP A 331 24.10 -10.03 -11.22
CA ASP A 331 23.69 -10.33 -9.84
C ASP A 331 22.17 -10.14 -9.61
N THR A 332 21.39 -10.63 -10.57
CA THR A 332 19.93 -10.52 -10.61
C THR A 332 19.32 -11.91 -10.75
N ILE A 333 18.21 -12.14 -10.06
CA ILE A 333 17.56 -13.45 -9.96
C ILE A 333 16.10 -13.31 -10.38
N GLU A 334 15.65 -14.13 -11.34
CA GLU A 334 14.22 -14.35 -11.59
C GLU A 334 13.77 -15.58 -10.78
N LEU A 335 12.77 -15.43 -9.91
CA LEU A 335 12.15 -16.52 -9.15
C LEU A 335 10.73 -16.77 -9.67
N ASN A 336 10.44 -17.98 -10.13
CA ASN A 336 9.12 -18.36 -10.63
C ASN A 336 8.34 -19.12 -9.54
N PHE A 337 7.07 -18.79 -9.27
CA PHE A 337 6.25 -19.39 -8.22
C PHE A 337 4.95 -19.99 -8.72
N SER A 338 4.49 -21.04 -8.08
CA SER A 338 3.08 -21.48 -8.05
C SER A 338 2.04 -20.36 -7.98
N LYS A 339 0.88 -20.55 -8.62
CA LYS A 339 -0.35 -19.80 -8.40
C LYS A 339 -1.55 -20.71 -8.61
N THR A 340 -2.73 -20.32 -8.12
CA THR A 340 -3.99 -20.98 -8.54
C THR A 340 -4.56 -20.29 -9.79
N PRO A 341 -5.36 -20.99 -10.62
CA PRO A 341 -6.09 -20.36 -11.73
C PRO A 341 -7.01 -19.19 -11.30
N GLY A 342 -7.49 -19.20 -10.05
CA GLY A 342 -8.27 -18.11 -9.46
C GLY A 342 -7.47 -16.86 -9.08
N LEU A 343 -6.13 -16.92 -9.05
CA LEU A 343 -5.27 -15.78 -8.73
C LEU A 343 -5.12 -14.84 -9.93
N LYS A 344 -5.99 -13.83 -10.01
CA LYS A 344 -5.85 -12.72 -10.96
C LYS A 344 -5.06 -11.57 -10.33
N TYR A 345 -4.06 -11.08 -11.06
CA TYR A 345 -3.27 -9.89 -10.75
C TYR A 345 -3.08 -9.06 -12.03
N ASN A 346 -2.83 -7.77 -11.89
CA ASN A 346 -2.52 -6.90 -13.03
C ASN A 346 -1.00 -6.72 -13.17
N PRO A 347 -0.48 -6.38 -14.37
CA PRO A 347 0.89 -5.93 -14.54
C PRO A 347 1.30 -4.82 -13.59
N THR A 348 2.61 -4.71 -13.37
CA THR A 348 3.23 -3.82 -12.37
C THR A 348 2.81 -4.08 -10.91
N SER A 349 2.14 -5.21 -10.60
CA SER A 349 1.89 -5.59 -9.21
C SER A 349 3.19 -6.00 -8.50
N ILE A 350 3.35 -5.56 -7.25
CA ILE A 350 4.46 -5.91 -6.37
C ILE A 350 4.06 -7.06 -5.43
N LEU A 351 5.03 -7.94 -5.14
CA LEU A 351 4.92 -9.06 -4.21
C LEU A 351 5.97 -8.88 -3.10
N PHE A 352 5.60 -9.14 -1.85
CA PHE A 352 6.55 -9.17 -0.73
C PHE A 352 6.98 -10.61 -0.50
N VAL A 353 8.29 -10.86 -0.64
CA VAL A 353 8.90 -12.19 -0.71
C VAL A 353 9.82 -12.38 0.49
N ASN A 354 9.47 -13.30 1.39
CA ASN A 354 10.32 -13.79 2.47
C ASN A 354 10.83 -15.19 2.11
N VAL A 355 12.13 -15.48 2.23
CA VAL A 355 12.73 -16.75 1.74
C VAL A 355 13.35 -17.59 2.87
N PRO A 356 12.61 -18.56 3.44
CA PRO A 356 13.17 -19.57 4.36
C PRO A 356 12.69 -21.04 4.10
N ILE A 357 13.39 -21.84 3.25
CA ILE A 357 13.52 -23.35 3.23
C ILE A 357 12.27 -24.30 3.49
N ILE A 358 11.62 -25.12 2.60
CA ILE A 358 11.78 -25.58 1.15
C ILE A 358 10.45 -25.98 0.35
N LEU A 359 10.10 -25.58 -0.93
CA LEU A 359 8.81 -25.89 -1.71
C LEU A 359 8.75 -25.71 -3.32
N GLU A 360 7.81 -26.31 -4.14
CA GLU A 360 7.77 -26.40 -5.69
C GLU A 360 6.48 -26.98 -6.45
N PRO A 361 5.88 -26.62 -7.67
CA PRO A 361 5.72 -25.43 -8.60
C PRO A 361 4.27 -24.89 -9.05
N GLU A 362 4.15 -23.85 -9.95
CA GLU A 362 3.18 -23.47 -11.08
C GLU A 362 3.21 -21.92 -11.48
N LYS A 363 3.96 -21.48 -12.50
CA LYS A 363 4.69 -20.17 -12.62
C LYS A 363 3.97 -18.77 -12.47
N LEU A 364 4.66 -17.87 -11.75
CA LEU A 364 4.55 -16.39 -11.54
C LEU A 364 5.96 -15.85 -11.28
N SER A 365 6.45 -14.86 -12.03
CA SER A 365 7.84 -14.36 -11.90
C SER A 365 8.01 -13.20 -10.90
N VAL A 366 9.13 -13.19 -10.15
CA VAL A 366 9.63 -12.07 -9.34
C VAL A 366 11.12 -11.84 -9.59
N MET A 367 11.52 -10.59 -9.84
CA MET A 367 12.94 -10.21 -10.01
C MET A 367 13.55 -9.63 -8.71
N ILE A 368 14.71 -10.12 -8.31
CA ILE A 368 15.49 -9.64 -7.15
C ILE A 368 16.89 -9.26 -7.60
N LYS A 369 17.40 -8.08 -7.18
CA LYS A 369 18.76 -7.63 -7.46
C LYS A 369 19.62 -7.62 -6.19
N SER A 370 20.87 -8.06 -6.30
CA SER A 370 21.81 -8.26 -5.19
C SER A 370 22.49 -7.00 -4.65
N GLU A 371 21.72 -6.02 -4.17
CA GLU A 371 22.28 -4.77 -3.62
C GLU A 371 22.45 -4.79 -2.08
N GLY A 372 21.49 -5.36 -1.34
CA GLY A 372 21.50 -5.45 0.14
C GLY A 372 22.06 -6.74 0.74
N SER A 373 22.18 -6.78 2.07
CA SER A 373 22.66 -7.90 2.91
C SER A 373 21.97 -9.23 2.56
N TRP A 374 20.64 -9.26 2.71
CA TRP A 374 19.78 -10.41 2.42
C TRP A 374 19.88 -10.88 0.96
N SER A 375 19.79 -9.95 0.00
CA SER A 375 19.83 -10.28 -1.43
C SER A 375 21.20 -10.81 -1.88
N LYS A 376 22.29 -10.40 -1.22
CA LYS A 376 23.63 -10.96 -1.42
C LYS A 376 23.74 -12.39 -0.93
N LYS A 377 23.22 -12.67 0.27
CA LYS A 377 23.16 -14.05 0.79
C LYS A 377 22.33 -14.96 -0.13
N LEU A 378 21.18 -14.49 -0.62
CA LEU A 378 20.34 -15.24 -1.58
C LEU A 378 21.08 -15.51 -2.91
N ASN A 379 21.75 -14.51 -3.47
CA ASN A 379 22.53 -14.66 -4.71
C ASN A 379 23.72 -15.63 -4.53
N GLN A 380 24.44 -15.54 -3.40
CA GLN A 380 25.54 -16.45 -3.08
C GLN A 380 25.08 -17.90 -2.92
N MET A 381 23.94 -18.13 -2.26
CA MET A 381 23.35 -19.47 -2.15
C MET A 381 22.99 -20.04 -3.53
N LEU A 382 22.19 -19.32 -4.33
CA LEU A 382 21.74 -19.79 -5.64
C LEU A 382 22.87 -19.85 -6.69
N SER A 383 23.95 -19.09 -6.52
CA SER A 383 25.13 -19.16 -7.39
C SER A 383 26.09 -20.30 -7.04
N SER A 384 25.96 -20.92 -5.86
CA SER A 384 26.90 -21.94 -5.39
C SER A 384 26.88 -23.22 -6.24
N SER A 385 27.98 -23.99 -6.20
CA SER A 385 28.16 -25.21 -7.00
C SER A 385 27.36 -26.40 -6.47
N ASN A 386 27.02 -26.41 -5.18
CA ASN A 386 26.25 -27.49 -4.58
C ASN A 386 24.80 -27.45 -5.09
N PRO A 387 24.19 -28.59 -5.46
CA PRO A 387 22.79 -28.64 -5.83
C PRO A 387 21.93 -28.32 -4.61
N ILE A 388 21.39 -27.10 -4.58
CA ILE A 388 20.29 -26.75 -3.68
C ILE A 388 19.05 -27.41 -4.28
N ASP A 389 18.76 -28.67 -3.91
CA ASP A 389 17.56 -29.44 -4.35
C ASP A 389 16.22 -28.75 -4.01
N ARG A 390 16.26 -27.64 -3.26
CA ARG A 390 15.35 -27.35 -2.16
C ARG A 390 15.38 -25.85 -1.71
N LEU A 391 14.33 -25.04 -1.96
CA LEU A 391 14.18 -23.66 -1.42
C LEU A 391 12.70 -23.24 -1.18
N GLN A 392 12.36 -22.49 -0.11
CA GLN A 392 10.97 -22.05 0.24
C GLN A 392 10.86 -20.56 0.35
N VAL A 393 9.65 -20.13 0.07
CA VAL A 393 9.25 -18.76 0.12
C VAL A 393 7.89 -18.65 0.81
N SER A 394 7.73 -17.63 1.62
CA SER A 394 6.44 -17.14 2.10
C SER A 394 6.17 -15.79 1.45
N ILE A 395 4.94 -15.59 0.96
CA ILE A 395 4.59 -14.49 0.07
C ILE A 395 3.38 -13.72 0.58
N GLU A 396 3.45 -12.39 0.49
CA GLU A 396 2.38 -11.45 0.80
C GLU A 396 2.05 -10.62 -0.46
N GLY A 397 0.77 -10.48 -0.78
CA GLY A 397 0.27 -9.86 -2.02
C GLY A 397 -0.32 -10.88 -3.01
N PRO A 398 -0.31 -10.62 -4.33
CA PRO A 398 0.20 -9.40 -5.00
C PRO A 398 -0.63 -8.15 -4.69
N TYR A 399 0.02 -6.99 -4.73
CA TYR A 399 -0.59 -5.66 -4.63
C TYR A 399 -0.30 -4.87 -5.90
N GLY A 400 -1.27 -4.17 -6.47
CA GLY A 400 -1.06 -3.43 -7.71
C GLY A 400 -2.24 -2.55 -8.12
N PRO A 401 -2.20 -1.95 -9.32
CA PRO A 401 -3.29 -1.14 -9.84
C PRO A 401 -4.56 -1.98 -10.06
N ALA A 402 -5.73 -1.37 -9.89
CA ALA A 402 -7.01 -2.06 -10.09
C ALA A 402 -7.34 -2.36 -11.56
N SER A 403 -6.69 -1.68 -12.51
CA SER A 403 -6.93 -1.79 -13.97
C SER A 403 -5.71 -1.29 -14.77
N THR A 404 -5.45 -1.86 -15.94
CA THR A 404 -4.29 -1.57 -16.81
C THR A 404 -4.46 -0.31 -17.68
N HIS A 405 -4.28 0.87 -17.09
CA HIS A 405 -4.51 2.15 -17.80
C HIS A 405 -3.58 2.44 -18.98
N PHE A 406 -2.42 1.79 -19.09
CA PHE A 406 -1.49 1.97 -20.22
C PHE A 406 -2.01 1.38 -21.55
N LEU A 407 -2.98 0.45 -21.53
CA LEU A 407 -3.57 -0.16 -22.74
C LEU A 407 -4.37 0.82 -23.61
N ARG A 408 -4.60 2.05 -23.15
CA ARG A 408 -5.44 3.06 -23.82
C ARG A 408 -4.76 3.88 -24.92
N HIS A 409 -3.45 3.69 -25.14
CA HIS A 409 -2.61 4.50 -26.03
C HIS A 409 -2.26 3.75 -27.32
N ASP A 410 -1.93 4.46 -28.39
CA ASP A 410 -1.49 3.85 -29.66
C ASP A 410 0.00 3.46 -29.60
N THR A 411 0.79 4.29 -28.91
CA THR A 411 2.23 4.10 -28.67
C THR A 411 2.50 4.13 -27.17
N LEU A 412 3.36 3.22 -26.69
CA LEU A 412 3.78 3.15 -25.30
C LEU A 412 5.30 3.26 -25.19
N VAL A 413 5.77 4.32 -24.53
CA VAL A 413 7.18 4.60 -24.29
C VAL A 413 7.52 4.33 -22.83
N MET A 414 8.51 3.48 -22.60
CA MET A 414 8.91 3.00 -21.27
C MET A 414 10.36 3.40 -20.98
N VAL A 415 10.55 4.38 -20.11
CA VAL A 415 11.86 4.93 -19.74
C VAL A 415 12.33 4.35 -18.40
N SER A 416 13.40 3.55 -18.44
CA SER A 416 13.91 2.74 -17.34
C SER A 416 15.34 3.11 -16.93
N GLY A 417 15.63 3.03 -15.63
CA GLY A 417 16.99 3.14 -15.09
C GLY A 417 17.36 1.93 -14.23
N GLY A 418 18.29 1.09 -14.71
CA GLY A 418 18.72 -0.14 -14.04
C GLY A 418 17.56 -1.10 -13.75
N SER A 419 17.41 -1.52 -12.50
CA SER A 419 16.30 -2.36 -12.03
C SER A 419 14.91 -1.70 -12.16
N GLY A 420 14.82 -0.44 -12.61
CA GLY A 420 13.57 0.17 -13.05
C GLY A 420 12.90 -0.54 -14.25
N ILE A 421 13.61 -1.42 -14.95
CA ILE A 421 13.05 -2.22 -16.06
C ILE A 421 12.03 -3.29 -15.63
N THR A 422 12.12 -3.80 -14.39
CA THR A 422 11.26 -4.90 -13.88
C THR A 422 9.75 -4.73 -14.11
N PRO A 423 9.10 -3.60 -13.77
CA PRO A 423 7.68 -3.42 -14.07
C PRO A 423 7.36 -3.38 -15.58
N PHE A 424 8.31 -2.98 -16.44
CA PHE A 424 8.12 -2.94 -17.89
C PHE A 424 8.19 -4.34 -18.53
N ILE A 425 9.03 -5.24 -18.01
CA ILE A 425 9.01 -6.67 -18.37
C ILE A 425 7.61 -7.26 -18.13
N SER A 426 6.98 -6.94 -16.99
CA SER A 426 5.61 -7.34 -16.68
C SER A 426 4.56 -6.75 -17.64
N VAL A 427 4.72 -5.49 -18.07
CA VAL A 427 3.83 -4.85 -19.06
C VAL A 427 3.99 -5.46 -20.45
N ILE A 428 5.23 -5.73 -20.89
CA ILE A 428 5.51 -6.30 -22.22
C ILE A 428 5.01 -7.75 -22.29
N ARG A 429 5.23 -8.57 -21.25
CA ARG A 429 4.69 -9.94 -21.18
C ARG A 429 3.16 -9.99 -21.27
N GLU A 430 2.44 -9.05 -20.63
CA GLU A 430 0.99 -8.92 -20.79
C GLU A 430 0.58 -8.50 -22.21
N LEU A 431 1.29 -7.55 -22.82
CA LEU A 431 1.01 -7.10 -24.18
C LEU A 431 1.19 -8.22 -25.22
N ILE A 432 2.22 -9.07 -25.05
CA ILE A 432 2.40 -10.29 -25.84
C ILE A 432 1.18 -11.20 -25.67
N TYR A 433 0.83 -11.56 -24.43
CA TYR A 433 -0.32 -12.43 -24.13
C TYR A 433 -1.66 -11.90 -24.66
N ALA A 434 -1.90 -10.59 -24.55
CA ALA A 434 -3.11 -9.94 -25.05
C ALA A 434 -3.15 -9.88 -26.59
N SER A 435 -1.99 -9.74 -27.26
CA SER A 435 -1.93 -9.76 -28.73
C SER A 435 -2.27 -11.13 -29.30
N THR A 436 -1.76 -12.22 -28.69
CA THR A 436 -2.00 -13.60 -29.14
C THR A 436 -3.40 -14.11 -28.75
N THR A 437 -3.84 -13.85 -27.51
CA THR A 437 -5.07 -14.45 -26.97
C THR A 437 -6.33 -13.62 -27.24
N VAL A 438 -6.22 -12.29 -27.26
CA VAL A 438 -7.39 -11.37 -27.25
C VAL A 438 -7.55 -10.63 -28.59
N LYS A 439 -6.58 -10.73 -29.52
CA LYS A 439 -6.53 -9.99 -30.79
C LYS A 439 -6.69 -8.47 -30.60
N CYS A 440 -6.07 -7.93 -29.54
CA CYS A 440 -6.03 -6.49 -29.28
C CYS A 440 -5.28 -5.72 -30.38
N LYS A 441 -5.59 -4.43 -30.55
CA LYS A 441 -4.86 -3.51 -31.44
C LYS A 441 -3.37 -3.52 -31.05
N THR A 442 -2.50 -3.81 -32.00
CA THR A 442 -1.06 -3.94 -31.76
C THR A 442 -0.42 -2.58 -31.50
N GLN A 443 -0.03 -2.33 -30.25
CA GLN A 443 0.65 -1.10 -29.84
C GLN A 443 2.10 -1.08 -30.32
N GLN A 444 2.61 0.11 -30.65
CA GLN A 444 4.06 0.29 -30.81
C GLN A 444 4.71 0.50 -29.44
N ILE A 445 5.74 -0.29 -29.13
CA ILE A 445 6.47 -0.24 -27.86
C ILE A 445 7.87 0.33 -28.10
N ILE A 446 8.23 1.37 -27.35
CA ILE A 446 9.60 1.94 -27.36
C ILE A 446 10.16 1.85 -25.93
N LEU A 447 11.16 1.00 -25.72
CA LEU A 447 11.77 0.74 -24.42
C LEU A 447 13.15 1.40 -24.33
N ILE A 448 13.25 2.50 -23.58
CA ILE A 448 14.48 3.27 -23.39
C ILE A 448 15.07 2.90 -22.03
N CYS A 449 16.22 2.21 -22.01
CA CYS A 449 16.83 1.71 -20.78
C CYS A 449 18.22 2.32 -20.56
N SER A 450 18.49 2.79 -19.34
CA SER A 450 19.83 3.25 -18.93
C SER A 450 20.45 2.32 -17.89
N PHE A 451 21.56 1.71 -18.27
CA PHE A 451 22.31 0.73 -17.48
C PHE A 451 23.64 1.31 -16.98
N LYS A 452 24.22 0.74 -15.91
CA LYS A 452 25.53 1.17 -15.39
C LYS A 452 26.67 0.40 -16.06
N LYS A 453 26.45 -0.87 -16.41
CA LYS A 453 27.42 -1.76 -17.03
C LYS A 453 26.79 -2.52 -18.20
N SER A 454 27.60 -3.03 -19.13
CA SER A 454 27.14 -3.99 -20.15
C SER A 454 26.52 -5.25 -19.55
N SER A 455 27.02 -5.72 -18.40
CA SER A 455 26.43 -6.85 -17.67
C SER A 455 24.94 -6.66 -17.36
N ASP A 456 24.54 -5.43 -17.02
CA ASP A 456 23.15 -5.12 -16.64
C ASP A 456 22.17 -5.26 -17.83
N VAL A 457 22.65 -5.21 -19.06
CA VAL A 457 21.85 -5.34 -20.29
C VAL A 457 21.18 -6.72 -20.39
N THR A 458 21.75 -7.75 -19.74
CA THR A 458 21.14 -9.10 -19.61
C THR A 458 19.77 -9.10 -18.92
N MET A 459 19.35 -7.98 -18.30
CA MET A 459 17.95 -7.83 -17.86
C MET A 459 16.93 -7.85 -19.02
N LEU A 460 17.36 -7.62 -20.26
CA LEU A 460 16.49 -7.73 -21.45
C LEU A 460 16.10 -9.19 -21.76
N ASP A 461 16.95 -10.16 -21.44
CA ASP A 461 16.71 -11.61 -21.61
C ASP A 461 15.57 -12.15 -20.72
N LEU A 462 15.04 -11.31 -19.83
CA LEU A 462 13.87 -11.55 -19.00
C LEU A 462 12.56 -11.03 -19.61
N ILE A 463 12.58 -10.31 -20.74
CA ILE A 463 11.35 -9.93 -21.44
C ILE A 463 10.61 -11.20 -21.90
N LEU A 464 11.35 -12.17 -22.44
CA LEU A 464 10.81 -13.45 -22.91
C LEU A 464 10.58 -14.44 -21.75
N PRO A 465 9.57 -15.33 -21.85
CA PRO A 465 9.37 -16.45 -20.94
C PRO A 465 10.28 -17.64 -21.31
N ASN A 466 10.69 -18.44 -20.31
CA ASN A 466 11.51 -19.65 -20.51
C ASN A 466 10.84 -20.79 -21.29
N ALA A 467 9.55 -20.67 -21.62
CA ALA A 467 8.81 -21.66 -22.40
C ALA A 467 7.66 -20.93 -23.10
N GLY A 468 7.71 -20.91 -24.42
CA GLY A 468 6.77 -20.25 -25.33
C GLY A 468 7.23 -20.50 -26.76
N SER A 469 6.28 -20.58 -27.71
CA SER A 469 6.60 -20.89 -29.10
C SER A 469 7.22 -19.67 -29.82
N PRO A 470 8.20 -19.86 -30.73
CA PRO A 470 8.85 -18.74 -31.44
C PRO A 470 7.87 -17.93 -32.30
N THR A 471 6.69 -18.48 -32.59
CA THR A 471 5.58 -17.83 -33.33
C THR A 471 4.85 -16.71 -32.58
N GLU A 472 5.02 -16.56 -31.26
CA GLU A 472 4.21 -15.64 -30.45
C GLU A 472 4.59 -14.15 -30.56
N LEU A 473 5.78 -13.83 -31.07
CA LEU A 473 6.39 -12.50 -30.94
C LEU A 473 6.22 -11.60 -32.18
N SER A 474 5.91 -12.18 -33.34
CA SER A 474 5.90 -11.54 -34.66
C SER A 474 4.84 -10.44 -34.84
N ASN A 475 3.83 -10.36 -33.96
CA ASN A 475 2.75 -9.38 -34.04
C ASN A 475 3.05 -8.04 -33.35
N LEU A 476 4.14 -7.92 -32.59
CA LEU A 476 4.44 -6.75 -31.76
C LEU A 476 5.63 -5.93 -32.28
N LYS A 477 5.39 -4.64 -32.53
CA LYS A 477 6.42 -3.66 -32.92
C LYS A 477 7.14 -3.14 -31.68
N ILE A 478 8.15 -3.87 -31.23
CA ILE A 478 9.02 -3.49 -30.11
C ILE A 478 10.33 -2.90 -30.65
N GLN A 479 10.72 -1.74 -30.10
CA GLN A 479 12.03 -1.12 -30.33
C GLN A 479 12.69 -0.88 -28.96
N ILE A 480 13.93 -1.35 -28.79
CA ILE A 480 14.67 -1.25 -27.53
C ILE A 480 15.93 -0.39 -27.76
N MET A 481 16.13 0.59 -26.89
CA MET A 481 17.29 1.49 -26.89
C MET A 481 18.00 1.37 -25.53
N ALA A 482 19.12 0.66 -25.49
CA ALA A 482 19.85 0.32 -24.27
C ALA A 482 21.16 1.13 -24.15
N TYR A 483 21.25 2.03 -23.17
CA TYR A 483 22.36 2.95 -22.96
C TYR A 483 23.27 2.50 -21.81
N VAL A 484 24.52 2.17 -22.09
CA VAL A 484 25.54 1.72 -21.12
C VAL A 484 26.39 2.91 -20.66
N THR A 485 26.03 3.46 -19.49
CA THR A 485 26.44 4.81 -19.07
C THR A 485 27.82 4.94 -18.40
N ARG A 486 28.66 3.88 -18.40
CA ARG A 486 30.03 3.91 -17.83
C ARG A 486 31.11 3.26 -18.71
N GLU A 487 30.74 2.40 -19.64
CA GLU A 487 31.66 1.69 -20.52
C GLU A 487 31.58 2.35 -21.90
N LYS A 488 32.72 2.80 -22.44
CA LYS A 488 32.78 3.61 -23.67
C LYS A 488 32.73 2.80 -24.97
N GLN A 489 32.98 1.49 -24.88
CA GLN A 489 33.05 0.56 -26.01
C GLN A 489 32.44 -0.78 -25.59
N GLN A 490 31.99 -1.56 -26.58
CA GLN A 490 31.54 -2.92 -26.39
C GLN A 490 32.70 -3.82 -25.90
N PRO A 491 32.49 -4.74 -24.94
CA PRO A 491 33.54 -5.64 -24.48
C PRO A 491 34.08 -6.50 -25.62
N THR A 492 35.39 -6.42 -25.87
CA THR A 492 36.10 -7.05 -27.01
C THR A 492 36.28 -8.57 -26.90
N THR A 493 35.38 -9.27 -26.20
CA THR A 493 35.49 -10.72 -25.98
C THR A 493 34.14 -11.41 -26.01
N GLU A 494 33.91 -12.21 -27.05
CA GLU A 494 32.71 -13.07 -27.18
C GLU A 494 32.61 -14.15 -26.08
N GLN A 495 33.65 -14.33 -25.27
CA GLN A 495 33.60 -15.22 -24.11
C GLN A 495 32.69 -14.69 -22.98
N ASN A 496 32.40 -13.38 -22.93
CA ASN A 496 31.63 -12.80 -21.81
C ASN A 496 30.11 -12.98 -21.92
N TRP A 497 29.53 -13.05 -23.13
CA TRP A 497 28.09 -13.37 -23.28
C TRP A 497 27.79 -14.84 -22.97
N LYS A 498 28.80 -15.71 -23.04
CA LYS A 498 28.71 -17.14 -22.69
C LYS A 498 28.70 -17.44 -21.18
N LYS A 499 28.65 -16.42 -20.30
CA LYS A 499 28.08 -16.61 -18.95
C LYS A 499 26.56 -16.75 -19.04
N LEU A 500 26.14 -17.92 -19.53
CA LEU A 500 24.75 -18.32 -19.69
C LEU A 500 23.93 -18.06 -18.42
N VAL A 501 22.67 -17.64 -18.62
CA VAL A 501 21.69 -17.48 -17.54
C VAL A 501 21.45 -18.85 -16.91
N ARG A 502 21.92 -19.05 -15.67
CA ARG A 502 21.82 -20.36 -15.00
C ARG A 502 20.39 -20.60 -14.55
N ALA A 503 19.66 -21.41 -15.30
CA ALA A 503 18.38 -21.96 -14.86
C ALA A 503 18.59 -23.04 -13.79
N LEU A 504 17.76 -23.01 -12.77
CA LEU A 504 17.65 -23.97 -11.68
C LEU A 504 16.18 -24.37 -11.57
N TRP A 505 15.94 -25.68 -11.45
CA TRP A 505 14.64 -26.29 -11.19
C TRP A 505 14.76 -27.11 -9.91
N PHE A 506 13.72 -27.15 -9.07
CA PHE A 506 13.75 -27.83 -7.78
C PHE A 506 12.72 -29.00 -7.78
N LYS A 507 12.48 -29.66 -6.64
CA LYS A 507 11.50 -30.78 -6.54
C LYS A 507 10.31 -30.47 -5.60
N PRO A 508 9.07 -30.88 -5.94
CA PRO A 508 7.86 -30.63 -5.14
C PRO A 508 7.84 -31.37 -3.79
N TYR A 509 7.28 -30.73 -2.77
CA TYR A 509 7.04 -31.31 -1.44
C TYR A 509 5.55 -31.28 -1.03
N PRO A 510 5.11 -32.09 -0.04
CA PRO A 510 3.70 -32.14 0.38
C PRO A 510 3.20 -30.92 1.17
N THR A 511 4.12 -30.06 1.62
CA THR A 511 3.85 -28.85 2.41
C THR A 511 3.40 -27.64 1.58
N ASP A 512 3.35 -27.81 0.26
CA ASP A 512 3.59 -26.75 -0.69
C ASP A 512 2.28 -26.24 -1.29
N SER A 513 1.91 -25.00 -0.99
CA SER A 513 0.66 -24.43 -1.49
C SER A 513 0.89 -23.46 -2.66
N PRO A 514 0.02 -23.47 -3.69
CA PRO A 514 0.06 -22.45 -4.73
C PRO A 514 -0.27 -21.06 -4.20
N ILE A 515 0.32 -20.00 -4.79
CA ILE A 515 -0.08 -18.63 -4.46
C ILE A 515 -1.57 -18.50 -4.72
N SER A 516 -2.27 -18.19 -3.64
CA SER A 516 -3.71 -18.07 -3.56
C SER A 516 -3.99 -16.77 -2.83
N SER A 517 -4.99 -16.03 -3.31
CA SER A 517 -5.53 -14.89 -2.57
C SER A 517 -5.93 -15.35 -1.16
N ILE A 518 -5.52 -14.60 -0.15
CA ILE A 518 -5.70 -14.99 1.26
C ILE A 518 -7.18 -15.27 1.62
N LEU A 519 -8.11 -14.59 0.95
CA LEU A 519 -9.56 -14.73 1.09
C LEU A 519 -10.24 -15.35 -0.16
N GLY A 520 -9.53 -16.23 -0.89
CA GLY A 520 -10.05 -16.99 -2.02
C GLY A 520 -10.48 -16.15 -3.24
N THR A 521 -11.17 -16.79 -4.19
CA THR A 521 -11.59 -16.18 -5.48
C THR A 521 -12.48 -14.95 -5.29
N ASN A 522 -13.38 -15.03 -4.30
CA ASN A 522 -14.30 -13.97 -3.90
C ASN A 522 -13.72 -13.02 -2.82
N SER A 523 -12.40 -12.79 -2.85
CA SER A 523 -11.62 -12.01 -1.89
C SER A 523 -12.29 -10.74 -1.34
N TRP A 524 -12.89 -9.92 -2.19
CA TRP A 524 -13.58 -8.69 -1.77
C TRP A 524 -14.83 -8.96 -0.91
N LEU A 525 -15.64 -9.96 -1.24
CA LEU A 525 -16.84 -10.29 -0.45
C LEU A 525 -16.44 -10.85 0.91
N TRP A 526 -15.42 -11.72 0.96
CA TRP A 526 -14.88 -12.20 2.21
C TRP A 526 -14.25 -11.09 3.06
N LEU A 527 -13.60 -10.10 2.44
CA LEU A 527 -13.10 -8.92 3.16
C LEU A 527 -14.25 -8.06 3.73
N ALA A 528 -15.35 -7.90 2.98
CA ALA A 528 -16.56 -7.27 3.50
C ALA A 528 -17.14 -8.03 4.70
N VAL A 529 -17.24 -9.36 4.61
CA VAL A 529 -17.69 -10.23 5.70
C VAL A 529 -16.78 -10.11 6.93
N VAL A 530 -15.46 -10.13 6.76
CA VAL A 530 -14.51 -9.96 7.88
C VAL A 530 -14.69 -8.59 8.54
N ILE A 531 -14.69 -7.48 7.78
CA ILE A 531 -14.85 -6.13 8.33
C ILE A 531 -16.22 -5.98 9.05
N LEU A 532 -17.31 -6.45 8.43
CA LEU A 532 -18.66 -6.32 8.97
C LEU A 532 -18.86 -7.18 10.22
N SER A 533 -18.46 -8.46 10.19
CA SER A 533 -18.63 -9.38 11.32
C SER A 533 -17.72 -9.03 12.50
N SER A 534 -16.44 -8.70 12.26
CA SER A 534 -15.55 -8.25 13.34
C SER A 534 -16.06 -6.98 14.01
N PHE A 535 -16.65 -6.04 13.26
CA PHE A 535 -17.18 -4.81 13.82
C PHE A 535 -18.49 -5.03 14.59
N ILE A 536 -19.42 -5.83 14.06
CA ILE A 536 -20.66 -6.18 14.77
C ILE A 536 -20.37 -6.96 16.06
N ILE A 537 -19.50 -7.97 16.03
CA ILE A 537 -19.12 -8.76 17.22
C ILE A 537 -18.40 -7.87 18.24
N PHE A 538 -17.52 -6.95 17.79
CA PHE A 538 -16.90 -5.95 18.65
C PHE A 538 -17.94 -5.06 19.35
N LEU A 539 -18.93 -4.53 18.61
CA LEU A 539 -20.01 -3.73 19.20
C LEU A 539 -20.86 -4.52 20.22
N ILE A 540 -21.17 -5.78 19.93
CA ILE A 540 -21.93 -6.65 20.85
C ILE A 540 -21.12 -6.89 22.12
N LEU A 541 -19.85 -7.29 22.01
CA LEU A 541 -19.01 -7.62 23.17
C LEU A 541 -18.71 -6.39 24.03
N ILE A 542 -18.36 -5.23 23.45
CA ILE A 542 -18.18 -4.00 24.25
C ILE A 542 -19.50 -3.49 24.82
N GLY A 543 -20.64 -3.77 24.18
CA GLY A 543 -21.96 -3.45 24.70
C GLY A 543 -22.34 -4.30 25.93
N ILE A 544 -22.03 -5.59 25.91
CA ILE A 544 -22.19 -6.51 27.05
C ILE A 544 -21.26 -6.07 28.20
N ILE A 545 -19.97 -5.89 27.93
CA ILE A 545 -18.99 -5.40 28.90
C ILE A 545 -19.39 -4.04 29.47
N GLY A 546 -19.86 -3.12 28.62
CA GLY A 546 -20.40 -1.83 29.03
C GLY A 546 -21.57 -1.98 29.98
N ARG A 547 -22.60 -2.75 29.61
CA ARG A 547 -23.84 -2.89 30.36
C ARG A 547 -23.71 -3.64 31.69
N TYR A 548 -22.86 -4.67 31.75
CA TYR A 548 -22.81 -5.63 32.86
C TYR A 548 -21.54 -5.56 33.72
N TYR A 549 -20.45 -4.94 33.23
CA TYR A 549 -19.20 -4.81 33.99
C TYR A 549 -18.83 -3.35 34.27
N ILE A 550 -18.86 -2.48 33.26
CA ILE A 550 -18.46 -1.07 33.44
C ILE A 550 -19.58 -0.23 34.07
N TYR A 551 -20.82 -0.34 33.57
CA TYR A 551 -21.94 0.49 34.01
C TYR A 551 -22.31 0.30 35.50
N PRO A 552 -22.34 -0.92 36.08
CA PRO A 552 -22.64 -1.09 37.51
C PRO A 552 -21.59 -0.48 38.46
N ILE A 553 -20.41 -0.14 37.95
CA ILE A 553 -19.35 0.55 38.70
C ILE A 553 -19.43 2.06 38.42
N ASP A 554 -19.35 2.43 37.14
CA ASP A 554 -19.16 3.82 36.69
C ASP A 554 -20.44 4.65 36.59
N HIS A 555 -21.60 4.01 36.45
CA HIS A 555 -22.91 4.66 36.25
C HIS A 555 -22.91 5.73 35.14
N ASN A 556 -22.11 5.50 34.07
CA ASN A 556 -21.82 6.45 32.99
C ASN A 556 -21.19 7.81 33.41
N THR A 557 -20.75 7.97 34.66
CA THR A 557 -20.07 9.19 35.14
C THR A 557 -18.72 9.42 34.47
N ASN A 558 -18.01 8.35 34.08
CA ASN A 558 -16.61 8.32 33.67
C ASN A 558 -15.66 8.90 34.74
N ARG A 559 -16.03 8.75 36.02
CA ARG A 559 -15.28 9.25 37.19
C ARG A 559 -14.89 8.15 38.19
N VAL A 560 -15.34 6.90 38.00
CA VAL A 560 -15.07 5.80 38.94
C VAL A 560 -14.26 4.69 38.26
N PHE A 561 -14.64 4.28 37.04
CA PHE A 561 -13.97 3.17 36.37
C PHE A 561 -12.71 3.64 35.62
N SER A 562 -11.60 2.93 35.80
CA SER A 562 -10.29 3.31 35.25
C SER A 562 -10.32 3.51 33.73
N SER A 563 -9.93 4.71 33.28
CA SER A 563 -9.93 5.09 31.87
C SER A 563 -8.90 4.31 31.06
N SER A 564 -7.73 4.01 31.65
CA SER A 564 -6.72 3.11 31.09
C SER A 564 -7.25 1.69 30.93
N LEU A 565 -7.87 1.10 31.97
CA LEU A 565 -8.42 -0.25 31.92
C LEU A 565 -9.55 -0.39 30.88
N LYS A 566 -10.44 0.61 30.81
CA LYS A 566 -11.52 0.71 29.81
C LYS A 566 -10.95 0.66 28.40
N SER A 567 -9.87 1.40 28.17
CA SER A 567 -9.24 1.53 26.85
C SER A 567 -8.48 0.27 26.44
N PHE A 568 -7.75 -0.35 27.39
CA PHE A 568 -7.15 -1.67 27.21
C PHE A 568 -8.19 -2.74 26.84
N LEU A 569 -9.31 -2.80 27.58
CA LEU A 569 -10.34 -3.82 27.36
C LEU A 569 -11.04 -3.67 26.00
N HIS A 570 -11.38 -2.45 25.59
CA HIS A 570 -11.90 -2.20 24.24
C HIS A 570 -10.91 -2.61 23.13
N MET A 571 -9.62 -2.31 23.30
CA MET A 571 -8.56 -2.71 22.36
C MET A 571 -8.37 -4.23 22.29
N LEU A 572 -8.38 -4.93 23.44
CA LEU A 572 -8.27 -6.37 23.51
C LEU A 572 -9.42 -7.07 22.78
N VAL A 573 -10.67 -6.67 23.07
CA VAL A 573 -11.87 -7.21 22.41
C VAL A 573 -11.82 -6.98 20.90
N MET A 574 -11.41 -5.79 20.45
CA MET A 574 -11.25 -5.45 19.03
C MET A 574 -10.26 -6.38 18.33
N CYS A 575 -9.08 -6.60 18.92
CA CYS A 575 -8.06 -7.50 18.38
C CYS A 575 -8.56 -8.95 18.30
N VAL A 576 -9.27 -9.43 19.33
CA VAL A 576 -9.88 -10.77 19.34
C VAL A 576 -10.94 -10.93 18.25
N CYS A 577 -11.83 -9.94 18.06
CA CYS A 577 -12.86 -9.97 17.03
C CYS A 577 -12.28 -10.01 15.60
N ILE A 578 -11.24 -9.20 15.34
CA ILE A 578 -10.51 -9.20 14.07
C ILE A 578 -9.80 -10.55 13.86
N ALA A 579 -9.07 -11.04 14.86
CA ALA A 579 -8.31 -12.27 14.77
C ALA A 579 -9.20 -13.50 14.52
N ALA A 580 -10.31 -13.63 15.27
CA ALA A 580 -11.23 -14.75 15.15
C ALA A 580 -11.91 -14.79 13.76
N THR A 581 -12.57 -13.70 13.35
CA THR A 581 -13.32 -13.65 12.09
C THR A 581 -12.42 -13.79 10.85
N ALA A 582 -11.25 -13.15 10.85
CA ALA A 582 -10.28 -13.31 9.77
C ALA A 582 -9.71 -14.74 9.70
N SER A 583 -9.44 -15.37 10.84
CA SER A 583 -8.98 -16.78 10.88
C SER A 583 -10.05 -17.73 10.34
N ILE A 584 -11.30 -17.57 10.77
CA ILE A 584 -12.44 -18.36 10.28
C ILE A 584 -12.59 -18.20 8.76
N ALA A 585 -12.55 -16.98 8.23
CA ALA A 585 -12.65 -16.72 6.79
C ALA A 585 -11.49 -17.35 6.00
N VAL A 586 -10.25 -17.28 6.49
CA VAL A 586 -9.08 -17.89 5.84
C VAL A 586 -9.12 -19.42 5.90
N ILE A 587 -9.53 -20.01 7.02
CA ILE A 587 -9.69 -21.47 7.18
C ILE A 587 -10.80 -21.98 6.26
N TRP A 588 -11.93 -21.27 6.17
CA TRP A 588 -13.05 -21.63 5.28
C TRP A 588 -12.63 -21.63 3.81
N ASN A 589 -11.97 -20.56 3.35
CA ASN A 589 -11.44 -20.51 1.98
C ASN A 589 -10.37 -21.59 1.73
N LYS A 590 -9.51 -21.91 2.72
CA LYS A 590 -8.55 -23.02 2.58
C LYS A 590 -9.27 -24.37 2.41
N LYS A 591 -10.32 -24.63 3.19
CA LYS A 591 -11.12 -25.87 3.08
C LYS A 591 -11.82 -25.97 1.73
N GLN A 592 -12.48 -24.90 1.29
CA GLN A 592 -13.16 -24.85 -0.01
C GLN A 592 -12.17 -25.10 -1.17
N ASN A 593 -11.05 -24.36 -1.22
CA ASN A 593 -10.05 -24.54 -2.27
C ASN A 593 -9.48 -25.98 -2.32
N ALA A 594 -9.36 -26.67 -1.18
CA ALA A 594 -8.92 -28.06 -1.13
C ALA A 594 -9.99 -29.04 -1.65
N GLN A 595 -11.27 -28.77 -1.38
CA GLN A 595 -12.38 -29.56 -1.95
C GLN A 595 -12.46 -29.37 -3.47
N GLU A 596 -12.32 -28.14 -3.96
CA GLU A 596 -12.27 -27.82 -5.40
C GLU A 596 -11.07 -28.50 -6.09
N ALA A 597 -9.88 -28.48 -5.49
CA ALA A 597 -8.70 -29.15 -6.02
C ALA A 597 -8.86 -30.68 -6.12
N ASN A 598 -9.41 -31.32 -5.07
CA ASN A 598 -9.66 -32.76 -5.08
C ASN A 598 -10.70 -33.16 -6.14
N GLN A 599 -11.71 -32.31 -6.40
CA GLN A 599 -12.69 -32.56 -7.46
C GLN A 599 -12.06 -32.49 -8.86
N ILE A 600 -11.18 -31.50 -9.12
CA ILE A 600 -10.45 -31.39 -10.39
C ILE A 600 -9.57 -32.62 -10.62
N GLN A 601 -8.79 -33.03 -9.62
CA GLN A 601 -7.89 -34.18 -9.74
C GLN A 601 -8.65 -35.50 -10.01
N ASN A 602 -9.82 -35.69 -9.42
CA ASN A 602 -10.68 -36.86 -9.68
C ASN A 602 -11.31 -36.83 -11.10
N LEU A 603 -11.56 -35.64 -11.66
CA LEU A 603 -12.06 -35.47 -13.03
C LEU A 603 -10.99 -35.73 -14.08
N GLU A 604 -9.73 -35.36 -13.84
CA GLU A 604 -8.61 -35.65 -14.75
C GLU A 604 -8.28 -37.17 -14.77
N VAL A 605 -8.40 -37.85 -13.63
CA VAL A 605 -8.21 -39.31 -13.49
C VAL A 605 -9.29 -40.13 -14.19
N SER A 606 -10.44 -39.54 -14.56
CA SER A 606 -11.52 -40.26 -15.27
C SER A 606 -11.39 -40.29 -16.80
N THR A 607 -10.31 -39.72 -17.36
CA THR A 607 -9.95 -39.88 -18.79
C THR A 607 -8.95 -41.04 -18.98
N PRO A 608 -9.21 -42.02 -19.87
CA PRO A 608 -8.38 -43.23 -19.97
C PRO A 608 -7.06 -43.04 -20.73
N THR A 609 -5.96 -43.37 -20.04
CA THR A 609 -4.69 -43.94 -20.55
C THR A 609 -4.11 -43.42 -21.87
N GLY A 610 -3.09 -42.56 -21.79
CA GLY A 610 -2.23 -42.20 -22.93
C GLY A 610 -0.84 -41.68 -22.51
N SER A 611 0.20 -42.50 -22.69
CA SER A 611 1.63 -42.19 -22.54
C SER A 611 2.11 -41.47 -21.27
N SER A 612 2.71 -42.21 -20.34
CA SER A 612 3.71 -41.65 -19.43
C SER A 612 5.00 -41.37 -20.22
N LEU A 613 5.30 -40.10 -20.51
CA LEU A 613 6.53 -39.74 -21.23
C LEU A 613 7.78 -40.12 -20.41
N PRO A 614 8.77 -40.81 -21.02
CA PRO A 614 10.00 -41.17 -20.33
C PRO A 614 10.93 -39.95 -20.15
N SER A 615 11.86 -40.07 -19.20
CA SER A 615 12.79 -39.03 -18.74
C SER A 615 13.78 -38.46 -19.79
N SER A 616 13.73 -38.94 -21.04
CA SER A 616 14.65 -38.54 -22.12
C SER A 616 14.44 -37.09 -22.60
N PHE A 617 13.22 -36.54 -22.48
CA PHE A 617 12.88 -35.22 -23.03
C PHE A 617 13.59 -34.02 -22.37
N TYR A 618 14.16 -34.18 -21.17
CA TYR A 618 14.84 -33.09 -20.45
C TYR A 618 16.09 -32.52 -21.15
N ASN A 619 16.60 -33.17 -22.21
CA ASN A 619 17.75 -32.68 -22.99
C ASN A 619 17.36 -32.00 -24.32
N ALA A 620 16.10 -32.13 -24.79
CA ALA A 620 15.70 -31.69 -26.13
C ALA A 620 15.51 -30.16 -26.25
N ASP A 621 15.10 -29.49 -25.18
CA ASP A 621 14.81 -28.04 -25.18
C ASP A 621 16.04 -27.16 -25.46
N ARG A 622 17.26 -27.71 -25.34
CA ARG A 622 18.53 -26.96 -25.34
C ARG A 622 18.90 -26.31 -26.68
N GLU A 623 18.32 -26.76 -27.79
CA GLU A 623 18.53 -26.12 -29.11
C GLU A 623 17.43 -25.08 -29.44
N LEU A 624 16.24 -25.23 -28.86
CA LEU A 624 15.08 -24.38 -29.15
C LEU A 624 15.16 -22.99 -28.47
N GLU A 625 15.97 -22.84 -27.42
CA GLU A 625 16.21 -21.54 -26.75
C GLU A 625 16.82 -20.48 -27.68
N SER A 626 17.45 -20.86 -28.80
CA SER A 626 18.21 -19.96 -29.68
C SER A 626 17.36 -18.89 -30.41
N LEU A 627 16.22 -19.30 -30.98
CA LEU A 627 15.39 -18.48 -31.87
C LEU A 627 14.75 -17.25 -31.17
N PRO A 628 14.14 -17.36 -29.97
CA PRO A 628 13.50 -16.21 -29.33
C PRO A 628 14.48 -15.07 -28.99
N HIS A 629 15.70 -15.39 -28.54
CA HIS A 629 16.72 -14.38 -28.23
C HIS A 629 17.15 -13.58 -29.47
N GLN A 630 17.14 -14.19 -30.66
CA GLN A 630 17.56 -13.53 -31.90
C GLN A 630 16.67 -12.33 -32.28
N PHE A 631 15.36 -12.39 -32.01
CA PHE A 631 14.45 -11.26 -32.22
C PHE A 631 14.71 -10.11 -31.24
N LEU A 632 15.00 -10.41 -29.96
CA LEU A 632 15.39 -9.37 -28.99
C LEU A 632 16.68 -8.67 -29.41
N ILE A 633 17.66 -9.42 -29.92
CA ILE A 633 18.93 -8.86 -30.43
C ILE A 633 18.66 -7.95 -31.63
N GLN A 634 17.85 -8.39 -32.61
CA GLN A 634 17.49 -7.58 -33.79
C GLN A 634 16.68 -6.32 -33.46
N SER A 635 15.95 -6.30 -32.35
CA SER A 635 15.15 -5.14 -31.89
C SER A 635 15.86 -4.25 -30.86
N THR A 636 17.11 -4.55 -30.48
CA THR A 636 17.87 -3.83 -29.45
C THR A 636 19.08 -3.08 -30.01
N ASN A 637 18.98 -1.75 -30.06
CA ASN A 637 20.14 -0.89 -30.29
C ASN A 637 20.86 -0.62 -28.96
N VAL A 638 22.16 -0.97 -28.88
CA VAL A 638 22.99 -0.75 -27.68
C VAL A 638 23.95 0.42 -27.91
N HIS A 639 23.85 1.42 -27.04
CA HIS A 639 24.63 2.65 -27.06
C HIS A 639 25.65 2.66 -25.91
N TYR A 640 26.90 3.02 -26.17
CA TYR A 640 28.00 2.98 -25.19
C TYR A 640 28.54 4.39 -24.87
N GLY A 641 28.98 4.60 -23.63
CA GLY A 641 29.62 5.84 -23.16
C GLY A 641 28.68 7.03 -22.93
N GLU A 642 27.50 7.04 -23.54
CA GLU A 642 26.55 8.15 -23.53
C GLU A 642 25.31 7.92 -22.63
N ARG A 643 24.34 8.82 -22.70
CA ARG A 643 23.03 8.75 -22.03
C ARG A 643 21.94 9.14 -23.03
N PRO A 644 20.71 8.62 -22.90
CA PRO A 644 19.63 9.03 -23.77
C PRO A 644 19.35 10.52 -23.60
N ASP A 645 19.33 11.28 -24.70
CA ASP A 645 18.69 12.59 -24.72
C ASP A 645 17.17 12.38 -24.71
N LEU A 646 16.63 12.25 -23.49
CA LEU A 646 15.21 12.05 -23.26
C LEU A 646 14.37 13.25 -23.76
N LYS A 647 14.95 14.43 -23.98
CA LYS A 647 14.23 15.58 -24.52
C LYS A 647 14.01 15.42 -26.02
N ILE A 648 15.07 15.10 -26.78
CA ILE A 648 14.98 14.83 -28.22
C ILE A 648 14.08 13.61 -28.47
N ILE A 649 14.41 12.47 -27.84
CA ILE A 649 13.72 11.19 -28.10
C ILE A 649 12.22 11.24 -27.75
N LEU A 650 11.79 12.07 -26.79
CA LEU A 650 10.36 12.22 -26.47
C LEU A 650 9.62 13.27 -27.32
N PHE A 651 10.32 14.23 -27.94
CA PHE A 651 9.69 15.22 -28.82
C PHE A 651 9.55 14.74 -30.27
N ASP A 652 10.42 13.85 -30.75
CA ASP A 652 10.32 13.28 -32.10
C ASP A 652 9.17 12.25 -32.27
N LEU A 653 8.42 11.95 -31.20
CA LEU A 653 7.35 10.96 -31.15
C LEU A 653 6.06 11.43 -31.84
N LYS A 654 5.96 11.13 -33.13
CA LYS A 654 4.76 11.33 -33.95
C LYS A 654 3.68 10.30 -33.60
N GLY A 655 2.59 10.73 -32.95
CA GLY A 655 1.46 9.87 -32.62
C GLY A 655 0.29 10.62 -31.97
N SER A 656 -0.93 10.09 -32.14
CA SER A 656 -2.20 10.66 -31.64
C SER A 656 -2.35 10.63 -30.12
N SER A 657 -1.89 9.56 -29.48
CA SER A 657 -1.86 9.44 -28.02
C SER A 657 -0.72 8.51 -27.60
N VAL A 658 0.26 9.08 -26.89
CA VAL A 658 1.49 8.40 -26.47
C VAL A 658 1.48 8.26 -24.95
N GLY A 659 1.50 7.03 -24.45
CA GLY A 659 1.71 6.76 -23.03
C GLY A 659 3.19 6.84 -22.69
N VAL A 660 3.59 7.67 -21.72
CA VAL A 660 4.98 7.77 -21.26
C VAL A 660 5.09 7.27 -19.83
N LEU A 661 5.61 6.05 -19.68
CA LEU A 661 5.88 5.41 -18.40
C LEU A 661 7.33 5.63 -17.98
N VAL A 662 7.59 6.06 -16.74
CA VAL A 662 8.96 6.20 -16.21
C VAL A 662 9.18 5.48 -14.89
N CYS A 663 10.30 4.76 -14.78
CA CYS A 663 10.66 3.95 -13.62
C CYS A 663 12.17 3.99 -13.33
N GLY A 664 12.57 4.26 -12.08
CA GLY A 664 13.98 4.31 -11.68
C GLY A 664 14.38 5.55 -10.84
N PRO A 665 15.63 6.06 -10.97
CA PRO A 665 16.18 7.10 -10.11
C PRO A 665 15.37 8.40 -10.06
N LYS A 666 15.34 9.08 -8.89
CA LYS A 666 14.54 10.31 -8.69
C LYS A 666 14.82 11.39 -9.75
N LYS A 667 16.09 11.60 -10.15
CA LYS A 667 16.44 12.61 -11.17
C LYS A 667 15.76 12.31 -12.52
N MET A 668 15.97 11.10 -13.07
CA MET A 668 15.35 10.64 -14.32
C MET A 668 13.82 10.74 -14.28
N ARG A 669 13.18 10.34 -13.17
CA ARG A 669 11.72 10.47 -13.04
C ARG A 669 11.23 11.92 -13.03
N HIS A 670 12.01 12.86 -12.48
CA HIS A 670 11.71 14.29 -12.53
C HIS A 670 12.00 14.90 -13.91
N GLU A 671 12.99 14.38 -14.61
CA GLU A 671 13.42 14.81 -15.95
C GLU A 671 12.34 14.49 -16.99
N VAL A 672 11.91 13.22 -17.09
CA VAL A 672 10.78 12.81 -17.97
C VAL A 672 9.49 13.55 -17.57
N ALA A 673 9.19 13.68 -16.28
CA ALA A 673 8.03 14.44 -15.81
C ALA A 673 8.09 15.92 -16.20
N THR A 674 9.27 16.54 -16.27
CA THR A 674 9.45 17.94 -16.72
C THR A 674 9.20 18.05 -18.22
N ILE A 675 9.69 17.09 -19.01
CA ILE A 675 9.48 17.06 -20.46
C ILE A 675 7.98 16.92 -20.77
N CYS A 676 7.30 15.94 -20.18
CA CYS A 676 5.86 15.71 -20.41
C CYS A 676 4.91 16.75 -19.76
N SER A 677 5.42 17.67 -18.93
CA SER A 677 4.65 18.81 -18.40
C SER A 677 4.98 20.15 -19.09
N SER A 678 5.95 20.18 -20.01
CA SER A 678 6.42 21.40 -20.67
C SER A 678 5.43 22.08 -21.62
N GLY A 679 4.30 21.44 -21.93
CA GLY A 679 3.31 21.95 -22.90
C GLY A 679 3.72 21.83 -24.38
N LEU A 680 4.98 21.50 -24.67
CA LEU A 680 5.52 21.43 -26.04
C LEU A 680 5.09 20.17 -26.82
N ALA A 681 4.44 19.20 -26.17
CA ALA A 681 3.92 17.98 -26.80
C ALA A 681 2.66 17.48 -26.07
N ASP A 682 1.48 17.89 -26.55
CA ASP A 682 0.20 17.60 -25.88
C ASP A 682 -0.29 16.15 -26.05
N ASN A 683 0.32 15.39 -26.97
CA ASN A 683 0.07 13.96 -27.17
C ASN A 683 0.70 13.06 -26.09
N LEU A 684 1.59 13.59 -25.24
CA LEU A 684 2.29 12.83 -24.19
C LEU A 684 1.44 12.71 -22.91
N HIS A 685 1.17 11.47 -22.51
CA HIS A 685 0.46 11.15 -21.27
C HIS A 685 1.39 10.48 -20.26
N PHE A 686 1.90 11.27 -19.32
CA PHE A 686 2.85 10.82 -18.30
C PHE A 686 2.21 9.97 -17.19
N GLU A 687 2.88 8.87 -16.83
CA GLU A 687 2.57 8.06 -15.65
C GLU A 687 3.88 7.53 -15.03
N SER A 688 4.10 7.78 -13.73
CA SER A 688 5.35 7.36 -13.05
C SER A 688 5.13 6.12 -12.20
N ILE A 689 5.90 5.06 -12.47
CA ILE A 689 5.97 3.89 -11.61
C ILE A 689 7.00 4.17 -10.51
N SER A 690 6.56 4.08 -9.25
CA SER A 690 7.37 4.38 -8.07
C SER A 690 8.16 3.18 -7.54
N PHE A 691 8.79 2.41 -8.43
CA PHE A 691 9.75 1.37 -8.02
C PHE A 691 11.05 2.03 -7.56
N SER A 692 11.37 1.92 -6.28
CA SER A 692 12.67 2.31 -5.72
C SER A 692 12.98 1.50 -4.47
N TRP A 693 14.10 0.79 -4.53
CA TRP A 693 14.84 0.28 -3.37
C TRP A 693 15.40 1.47 -2.55
#